data_AF-A0A8D1DAU1-F1
#
_entry.id   AF-A0A8D1DAU1-F1
#
_cell.length_a   1.000
_cell.length_b   1.000
_cell.length_c   1.000
_cell.angle_alpha   90.00
_cell.angle_beta   90.00
_cell.angle_gamma   90.00
#
_symmetry.space_group_name_H-M   'P 1'
#
loop_
_entity.id
_entity.type
_entity.pdbx_description
1 polymer ?
#
loop_
_entity_poly.entity_id
_entity_poly.type
_entity_poly.pdbx_seq_one_letter_code
_entity_poly.pdbx_strand_id
1 'polypeptide(L)'
;MRFGHVYLGNNRVSMTGYKGTFTLHVPQDTERLVLTFVDRLQKFVNTTKVLPFNKKGSAVFHEIKMLRRKEPIILEAMETNIIPLGDMDGEDPMGELEIPSKSFYRQNGEPYTGKVKASVTFLDPRNISTATAAQSDLNFINDEGDTFPLRTYGMFSVDFTDEAASESLNVGKVKVHLDSTQVKMPEHMPMMKLWSLNPDTGLWEEEGDFRFESQRRKRREDRTFLVGNMEIRERRLFNLDVPESRRCFIKVRAYRSERFLPSEQIQGVVVSVINLEPRAGFSSNPRAWGRFDSVLTGPNGACLPAFCDDQSPDAYSAYVLASLAGEELEAVESSPKFNPNAIGVPQPYLNKLKYRRTDHEDPRVKKTAFQISMAKPRPNSAEESNGPIYAFENLQACEEAPPSAAHFRFYQIEGDRYDYNTVPFNEDDPMSWTEDYLAWWPKPMEFRACYIKVKIVGPLEVNVRSRNMGGTHRQTVGKLYGIRDVKSTRDRDQPNVSSACLEFKCSGMLYDQDRVDRTLVKVIPQGSCHRASVNSMLHEYLVNHLPLAVNNDTSEYTMLAPLDPLGHNYGIYTVTDQDPRTAKEIALGRCFDGSSDGSSRVMKSNVGVALTFNCVERQVGRQSAFQYLQSTSARPSPASTVRGRAPSRRQRASSGSQRQRRGVASLRFPGVAQQPLSN
;
A
#
# COMPACT_ATOMS: atom_id res chain seq x y z
N MET A 1 7.34 6.52 19.22
CA MET A 1 7.29 7.42 20.40
C MET A 1 6.64 6.70 21.58
N ARG A 2 7.27 6.60 22.75
CA ARG A 2 6.69 5.92 23.94
C ARG A 2 6.05 6.94 24.87
N PHE A 3 4.85 6.67 25.39
CA PHE A 3 4.17 7.53 26.36
C PHE A 3 4.04 9.00 25.95
N GLY A 4 3.87 9.26 24.64
CA GLY A 4 3.62 10.59 24.11
C GLY A 4 2.13 10.91 24.09
N HIS A 5 1.78 12.18 24.07
CA HIS A 5 0.40 12.65 24.05
C HIS A 5 -0.12 12.75 22.61
N VAL A 6 -1.41 12.47 22.42
CA VAL A 6 -2.12 12.63 21.15
C VAL A 6 -3.25 13.64 21.36
N TYR A 7 -3.26 14.68 20.54
CA TYR A 7 -4.22 15.78 20.61
C TYR A 7 -5.10 15.84 19.36
N LEU A 8 -6.36 16.19 19.56
CA LEU A 8 -7.32 16.61 18.53
C LEU A 8 -7.65 18.08 18.81
N GLY A 9 -7.13 18.97 17.97
CA GLY A 9 -7.00 20.39 18.30
C GLY A 9 -6.26 20.58 19.64
N ASN A 10 -6.86 21.33 20.56
CA ASN A 10 -6.30 21.55 21.90
C ASN A 10 -6.67 20.45 22.93
N ASN A 11 -7.49 19.48 22.54
CA ASN A 11 -7.97 18.44 23.46
C ASN A 11 -7.08 17.21 23.41
N ARG A 12 -6.52 16.80 24.56
CA ARG A 12 -5.78 15.53 24.66
C ARG A 12 -6.76 14.36 24.60
N VAL A 13 -6.70 13.58 23.53
CA VAL A 13 -7.65 12.48 23.27
C VAL A 13 -7.07 11.09 23.51
N SER A 14 -5.74 10.93 23.47
CA SER A 14 -5.09 9.63 23.69
C SER A 14 -3.63 9.79 24.15
N MET A 15 -2.99 8.67 24.50
CA MET A 15 -1.58 8.57 24.84
C MET A 15 -0.98 7.29 24.24
N THR A 16 0.25 7.36 23.72
CA THR A 16 0.90 6.17 23.18
C THR A 16 1.41 5.23 24.28
N GLY A 17 1.32 3.93 24.08
CA GLY A 17 1.81 2.91 25.01
C GLY A 17 3.34 2.75 25.01
N TYR A 18 3.84 1.75 25.75
CA TYR A 18 5.27 1.44 25.84
C TYR A 18 5.90 1.04 24.49
N LYS A 19 5.12 0.41 23.60
CA LYS A 19 5.55 0.08 22.23
C LYS A 19 5.26 1.21 21.22
N GLY A 20 4.65 2.32 21.67
CA GLY A 20 4.22 3.42 20.80
C GLY A 20 2.89 3.21 20.08
N THR A 21 2.16 2.15 20.41
CA THR A 21 0.79 1.91 19.93
C THR A 21 -0.19 2.88 20.56
N PHE A 22 -1.26 3.23 19.85
CA PHE A 22 -2.36 4.03 20.37
C PHE A 22 -3.67 3.60 19.71
N THR A 23 -4.77 3.90 20.38
CA THR A 23 -6.12 3.65 19.87
C THR A 23 -6.97 4.88 20.14
N LEU A 24 -7.82 5.22 19.18
CA LEU A 24 -8.71 6.38 19.23
C LEU A 24 -10.05 5.99 18.62
N HIS A 25 -11.14 6.29 19.31
CA HIS A 25 -12.47 6.21 18.71
C HIS A 25 -12.71 7.44 17.86
N VAL A 26 -13.00 7.22 16.58
CA VAL A 26 -13.25 8.29 15.61
C VAL A 26 -14.76 8.39 15.37
N PRO A 27 -15.35 9.60 15.37
CA PRO A 27 -16.77 9.77 15.07
C PRO A 27 -17.15 9.20 13.69
N GLN A 28 -18.37 8.69 13.56
CA GLN A 28 -18.93 8.30 12.26
C GLN A 28 -18.92 9.50 11.29
N ASP A 29 -18.89 9.22 9.99
CA ASP A 29 -18.81 10.22 8.92
C ASP A 29 -17.53 11.10 8.91
N THR A 30 -16.53 10.78 9.72
CA THR A 30 -15.21 11.41 9.63
C THR A 30 -14.44 10.85 8.44
N GLU A 31 -14.07 11.71 7.48
CA GLU A 31 -13.19 11.33 6.36
C GLU A 31 -11.74 11.71 6.57
N ARG A 32 -11.50 12.82 7.28
CA ARG A 32 -10.18 13.37 7.55
C ARG A 32 -10.12 13.72 9.02
N LEU A 33 -9.12 13.19 9.72
CA LEU A 33 -8.88 13.48 11.12
C LEU A 33 -7.49 14.07 11.31
N VAL A 34 -7.43 15.23 11.93
CA VAL A 34 -6.17 15.92 12.23
C VAL A 34 -5.74 15.56 13.64
N LEU A 35 -4.56 14.97 13.78
CA LEU A 35 -3.99 14.62 15.09
C LEU A 35 -2.59 15.18 15.26
N THR A 36 -2.32 15.74 16.44
CA THR A 36 -1.00 16.22 16.82
C THR A 36 -0.38 15.31 17.87
N PHE A 37 0.79 14.75 17.55
CA PHE A 37 1.57 13.85 18.39
C PHE A 37 2.71 14.62 19.06
N VAL A 38 2.74 14.60 20.39
CA VAL A 38 3.69 15.36 21.21
C VAL A 38 4.50 14.42 22.09
N ASP A 39 5.82 14.45 21.92
CA ASP A 39 6.75 13.66 22.74
C ASP A 39 7.09 14.39 24.03
N ARG A 40 6.74 13.80 25.17
CA ARG A 40 7.06 14.37 26.49
C ARG A 40 8.55 14.41 26.78
N LEU A 41 9.33 13.53 26.16
CA LEU A 41 10.79 13.51 26.32
C LEU A 41 11.50 14.47 25.35
N GLN A 42 10.75 15.18 24.50
CA GLN A 42 11.26 16.16 23.53
C GLN A 42 12.35 15.59 22.59
N LYS A 43 12.34 14.26 22.36
CA LYS A 43 13.27 13.58 21.43
C LYS A 43 12.80 13.69 19.99
N PHE A 44 11.50 13.86 19.78
CA PHE A 44 10.88 14.01 18.47
C PHE A 44 10.29 15.41 18.31
N VAL A 45 10.24 15.87 17.06
CA VAL A 45 9.50 17.07 16.68
C VAL A 45 8.01 16.79 16.84
N ASN A 46 7.23 17.77 17.32
CA ASN A 46 5.78 17.63 17.36
C ASN A 46 5.26 17.36 15.94
N THR A 47 4.44 16.33 15.77
CA THR A 47 4.01 15.87 14.44
C THR A 47 2.51 15.98 14.29
N THR A 48 2.03 16.79 13.35
CA THR A 48 0.61 16.86 12.97
C THR A 48 0.40 16.00 11.72
N LYS A 49 -0.58 15.10 11.76
CA LYS A 49 -0.95 14.23 10.64
C LYS A 49 -2.43 14.37 10.31
N VAL A 50 -2.74 14.37 9.01
CA VAL A 50 -4.09 14.24 8.48
C VAL A 50 -4.29 12.78 8.09
N LEU A 51 -5.19 12.09 8.78
CA LEU A 51 -5.42 10.66 8.61
C LEU A 51 -6.76 10.42 7.89
N PRO A 52 -6.77 9.66 6.78
CA PRO A 52 -7.99 9.35 6.05
C PRO A 52 -8.80 8.24 6.73
N PHE A 53 -10.12 8.40 6.75
CA PHE A 53 -11.08 7.44 7.31
C PHE A 53 -12.23 7.19 6.33
N ASN A 54 -12.91 6.04 6.49
CA ASN A 54 -14.08 5.71 5.69
C ASN A 54 -15.35 6.25 6.36
N LYS A 55 -16.17 7.02 5.63
CA LYS A 55 -17.48 7.52 6.09
C LYS A 55 -18.34 6.44 6.75
N LYS A 56 -18.29 5.22 6.22
CA LYS A 56 -19.11 4.08 6.71
C LYS A 56 -18.67 3.50 8.06
N GLY A 57 -17.59 4.01 8.66
CA GLY A 57 -17.13 3.61 10.00
C GLY A 57 -16.45 2.25 10.02
N SER A 58 -15.14 2.23 9.75
CA SER A 58 -14.29 1.03 9.88
C SER A 58 -13.02 1.36 10.65
N ALA A 59 -12.49 0.40 11.42
CA ALA A 59 -11.17 0.55 12.01
C ALA A 59 -10.11 0.60 10.90
N VAL A 60 -9.22 1.59 10.96
CA VAL A 60 -8.12 1.77 10.02
C VAL A 60 -6.82 1.84 10.81
N PHE A 61 -5.80 1.14 10.34
CA PHE A 61 -4.48 1.18 10.94
C PHE A 61 -3.63 2.23 10.22
N HIS A 62 -2.98 3.11 10.99
CA HIS A 62 -2.03 4.09 10.47
C HIS A 62 -0.68 3.95 11.17
N GLU A 63 0.39 3.94 10.37
CA GLU A 63 1.75 4.07 10.89
C GLU A 63 2.14 5.55 10.90
N ILE A 64 2.52 6.07 12.07
CA ILE A 64 2.92 7.47 12.24
C ILE A 64 4.43 7.56 12.41
N LYS A 65 5.11 8.09 11.39
CA LYS A 65 6.54 8.38 11.43
C LYS A 65 6.77 9.82 11.86
N MET A 66 7.65 10.00 12.84
CA MET A 66 7.98 11.30 13.43
C MET A 66 9.46 11.60 13.22
N LEU A 67 9.79 12.86 12.97
CA LEU A 67 11.17 13.30 12.86
C LEU A 67 11.83 13.42 14.23
N ARG A 68 13.08 12.96 14.32
CA ARG A 68 13.90 13.17 15.51
C ARG A 68 14.34 14.62 15.57
N ARG A 69 14.24 15.22 16.75
CA ARG A 69 14.70 16.59 17.00
C ARG A 69 16.22 16.65 16.89
N LYS A 70 16.75 17.70 16.27
CA LYS A 70 18.19 17.97 16.20
C LYS A 70 18.72 18.44 17.55
N GLU A 71 19.93 18.04 17.91
CA GLU A 71 20.56 18.48 19.16
C GLU A 71 20.67 20.02 19.19
N PRO A 72 20.36 20.67 20.33
CA PRO A 72 20.40 22.12 20.42
C PRO A 72 21.81 22.68 20.26
N ILE A 73 21.94 23.78 19.53
CA ILE A 73 23.15 24.62 19.48
C ILE A 73 22.97 25.86 20.36
N ILE A 74 24.08 26.44 20.82
CA ILE A 74 24.05 27.69 21.60
C ILE A 74 24.23 28.87 20.64
N LEU A 75 23.32 29.84 20.74
CA LEU A 75 23.35 31.11 20.02
C LEU A 75 23.52 32.27 21.00
N GLU A 76 24.17 33.33 20.55
CA GLU A 76 24.31 34.58 21.31
C GLU A 76 23.23 35.57 20.87
N ALA A 77 22.31 35.95 21.77
CA ALA A 77 21.18 36.82 21.41
C ALA A 77 21.60 38.23 20.95
N MET A 78 22.81 38.65 21.32
CA MET A 78 23.41 39.93 20.94
C MET A 78 24.18 39.91 19.62
N GLU A 79 24.27 38.76 18.96
CA GLU A 79 24.96 38.60 17.69
C GLU A 79 24.00 38.16 16.59
N THR A 80 24.39 38.37 15.33
CA THR A 80 23.66 37.79 14.21
C THR A 80 24.08 36.33 14.07
N ASN A 81 23.10 35.42 14.14
CA ASN A 81 23.32 33.99 14.06
C ASN A 81 22.82 33.46 12.71
N ILE A 82 23.55 32.52 12.12
CA ILE A 82 23.19 31.87 10.86
C ILE A 82 23.10 30.36 11.08
N ILE A 83 21.98 29.75 10.71
CA ILE A 83 21.73 28.31 10.88
C ILE A 83 21.42 27.71 9.50
N PRO A 84 22.23 26.76 8.99
CA PRO A 84 21.94 26.10 7.72
C PRO A 84 20.71 25.19 7.82
N LEU A 85 19.91 25.17 6.76
CA LEU A 85 18.75 24.28 6.56
C LEU A 85 19.14 23.15 5.61
N GLY A 86 19.35 21.97 6.16
CA GLY A 86 19.83 20.78 5.44
C GLY A 86 21.29 20.46 5.78
N ASP A 87 21.56 19.17 5.97
CA ASP A 87 22.85 18.62 6.37
C ASP A 87 23.17 17.31 5.62
N MET A 88 22.64 17.16 4.40
CA MET A 88 22.92 16.00 3.57
C MET A 88 24.39 15.97 3.12
N ASP A 89 25.05 14.85 3.39
CA ASP A 89 26.45 14.64 3.02
C ASP A 89 26.67 14.81 1.51
N GLY A 90 27.62 15.67 1.14
CA GLY A 90 28.00 15.91 -0.26
C GLY A 90 27.07 16.86 -1.03
N GLU A 91 26.06 17.43 -0.38
CA GLU A 91 25.12 18.37 -0.96
C GLU A 91 25.14 19.69 -0.17
N ASP A 92 24.96 20.82 -0.87
CA ASP A 92 24.84 22.11 -0.19
C ASP A 92 23.51 22.20 0.60
N PRO A 93 23.44 23.02 1.66
CA PRO A 93 22.19 23.31 2.35
C PRO A 93 21.11 23.83 1.38
N MET A 94 19.85 23.53 1.66
CA MET A 94 18.72 24.12 0.94
C MET A 94 18.67 25.63 1.15
N GLY A 95 19.01 26.09 2.36
CA GLY A 95 18.98 27.50 2.71
C GLY A 95 19.63 27.78 4.05
N GLU A 96 19.44 29.00 4.55
CA GLU A 96 19.97 29.49 5.83
C GLU A 96 18.88 30.28 6.58
N LEU A 97 18.79 30.11 7.90
CA LEU A 97 18.07 31.02 8.78
C LEU A 97 19.06 32.05 9.33
N GLU A 98 18.84 33.33 9.02
CA GLU A 98 19.56 34.45 9.61
C GLU A 98 18.70 35.07 10.71
N ILE A 99 19.20 35.03 11.94
CA ILE A 99 18.58 35.63 13.12
C ILE A 99 19.41 36.86 13.51
N PRO A 100 18.91 38.09 13.29
CA PRO A 100 19.66 39.30 13.60
C PRO A 100 19.92 39.46 15.10
N SER A 101 20.97 40.21 15.45
CA SER A 101 21.23 40.67 16.82
C SER A 101 20.00 41.33 17.46
N LYS A 102 19.76 41.08 18.76
CA LYS A 102 18.66 41.66 19.57
C LYS A 102 17.26 41.29 19.07
N SER A 103 17.10 40.10 18.52
CA SER A 103 15.82 39.62 17.98
C SER A 103 15.02 38.73 18.94
N PHE A 104 15.65 38.21 19.99
CA PHE A 104 15.01 37.31 20.95
C PHE A 104 14.24 38.08 22.03
N TYR A 105 13.05 37.59 22.36
CA TYR A 105 12.24 38.12 23.45
C TYR A 105 11.45 37.01 24.14
N ARG A 106 11.11 37.23 25.41
CA ARG A 106 10.31 36.30 26.22
C ARG A 106 8.85 36.31 25.78
N GLN A 107 8.07 35.34 26.24
CA GLN A 107 6.65 35.25 25.88
C GLN A 107 5.83 36.48 26.31
N ASN A 108 6.26 37.17 27.38
CA ASN A 108 5.66 38.41 27.86
C ASN A 108 6.07 39.66 27.06
N GLY A 109 6.93 39.53 26.03
CA GLY A 109 7.40 40.62 25.18
C GLY A 109 8.73 41.25 25.62
N GLU A 110 9.27 40.89 26.79
CA GLU A 110 10.52 41.47 27.28
C GLU A 110 11.74 41.02 26.44
N PRO A 111 12.66 41.92 26.05
CA PRO A 111 13.87 41.55 25.32
C PRO A 111 14.73 40.53 26.07
N TYR A 112 15.25 39.53 25.35
CA TYR A 112 16.15 38.53 25.90
C TYR A 112 17.58 38.74 25.36
N THR A 113 18.54 38.78 26.26
CA THR A 113 19.93 39.17 25.95
C THR A 113 20.96 38.09 26.27
N GLY A 114 20.53 36.97 26.84
CA GLY A 114 21.40 35.86 27.23
C GLY A 114 21.66 34.87 26.11
N LYS A 115 22.24 33.72 26.49
CA LYS A 115 22.46 32.59 25.58
C LYS A 115 21.17 31.85 25.29
N VAL A 116 20.97 31.51 24.02
CA VAL A 116 19.78 30.81 23.53
C VAL A 116 20.16 29.39 23.15
N LYS A 117 19.42 28.41 23.63
CA LYS A 117 19.45 27.05 23.09
C LYS A 117 18.50 26.97 21.91
N ALA A 118 19.04 26.68 20.73
CA ALA A 118 18.29 26.60 19.48
C ALA A 118 18.33 25.18 18.93
N SER A 119 17.17 24.54 18.80
CA SER A 119 17.01 23.30 18.05
C SER A 119 16.26 23.60 16.75
N VAL A 120 16.95 23.44 15.62
CA VAL A 120 16.36 23.58 14.29
C VAL A 120 16.43 22.24 13.59
N THR A 121 15.28 21.66 13.30
CA THR A 121 15.16 20.37 12.62
C THR A 121 14.59 20.59 11.23
N PHE A 122 15.35 20.24 10.19
CA PHE A 122 14.93 20.39 8.79
C PHE A 122 14.59 19.02 8.20
N LEU A 123 13.43 18.93 7.55
CA LEU A 123 13.02 17.84 6.69
C LEU A 123 13.48 18.17 5.28
N ASP A 124 14.59 17.56 4.87
CA ASP A 124 15.16 17.72 3.54
C ASP A 124 14.46 16.81 2.51
N PRO A 125 13.75 17.35 1.51
CA PRO A 125 13.02 16.52 0.57
C PRO A 125 13.91 15.75 -0.40
N ARG A 126 15.21 16.04 -0.49
CA ARG A 126 16.18 15.22 -1.24
C ARG A 126 16.36 13.83 -0.62
N ASN A 127 16.02 13.66 0.66
CA ASN A 127 15.96 12.35 1.29
C ASN A 127 14.54 11.76 1.21
N ILE A 128 14.28 10.94 0.20
CA ILE A 128 12.98 10.31 -0.08
C ILE A 128 12.44 9.51 1.13
N SER A 129 13.30 8.93 1.97
CA SER A 129 12.86 8.16 3.14
C SER A 129 12.08 9.00 4.17
N THR A 130 12.27 10.32 4.15
CA THR A 130 11.61 11.26 5.06
C THR A 130 10.19 11.65 4.63
N ALA A 131 9.76 11.32 3.40
CA ALA A 131 8.45 11.71 2.86
C ALA A 131 7.28 11.30 3.76
N THR A 132 7.32 10.08 4.29
CA THR A 132 6.30 9.56 5.20
C THR A 132 6.29 10.23 6.58
N ALA A 133 7.35 10.95 6.94
CA ALA A 133 7.47 11.75 8.17
C ALA A 133 7.07 13.23 7.97
N ALA A 134 6.66 13.62 6.75
CA ALA A 134 6.19 14.96 6.44
C ALA A 134 5.04 15.41 7.34
N GLN A 135 4.95 16.71 7.60
CA GLN A 135 3.88 17.28 8.40
C GLN A 135 2.64 17.47 7.53
N SER A 136 1.48 17.04 8.03
CA SER A 136 0.21 17.10 7.32
C SER A 136 0.21 16.40 5.93
N ASP A 137 -0.72 16.78 5.04
CA ASP A 137 -0.93 16.36 3.65
C ASP A 137 -0.59 17.47 2.63
N LEU A 138 0.16 18.51 3.07
CA LEU A 138 0.66 19.62 2.24
C LEU A 138 -0.46 20.33 1.46
N ASN A 139 -1.56 20.68 2.11
CA ASN A 139 -2.66 21.44 1.51
C ASN A 139 -2.84 22.80 2.17
N PHE A 140 -3.33 23.78 1.41
CA PHE A 140 -3.77 25.09 1.88
C PHE A 140 -5.15 25.45 1.29
N ILE A 141 -5.77 26.49 1.81
CA ILE A 141 -6.99 27.09 1.24
C ILE A 141 -6.59 28.40 0.56
N ASN A 142 -6.94 28.57 -0.72
CA ASN A 142 -6.70 29.81 -1.45
C ASN A 142 -7.74 30.89 -1.13
N ASP A 143 -7.59 32.08 -1.73
CA ASP A 143 -8.49 33.22 -1.52
C ASP A 143 -9.93 32.93 -1.97
N GLU A 144 -10.11 31.99 -2.90
CA GLU A 144 -11.42 31.54 -3.37
C GLU A 144 -12.09 30.51 -2.44
N GLY A 145 -11.40 30.01 -1.41
CA GLY A 145 -11.91 29.00 -0.48
C GLY A 145 -11.72 27.55 -0.93
N ASP A 146 -11.05 27.32 -2.05
CA ASP A 146 -10.73 26.01 -2.59
C ASP A 146 -9.47 25.42 -1.94
N THR A 147 -9.46 24.09 -1.76
CA THR A 147 -8.27 23.39 -1.27
C THR A 147 -7.26 23.16 -2.41
N PHE A 148 -6.03 23.63 -2.23
CA PHE A 148 -4.94 23.49 -3.19
C PHE A 148 -3.72 22.78 -2.57
N PRO A 149 -2.99 21.99 -3.37
CA PRO A 149 -1.79 21.33 -2.89
C PRO A 149 -0.58 22.26 -2.93
N LEU A 150 0.33 22.01 -2.00
CA LEU A 150 1.67 22.55 -2.00
C LEU A 150 2.66 21.51 -2.52
N ARG A 151 3.70 22.02 -3.17
CA ARG A 151 4.92 21.29 -3.48
C ARG A 151 6.04 21.82 -2.59
N THR A 152 6.68 20.90 -1.86
CA THR A 152 7.70 21.26 -0.87
C THR A 152 9.13 21.29 -1.37
N TYR A 153 9.88 22.29 -0.91
CA TYR A 153 11.35 22.36 -0.98
C TYR A 153 12.00 22.15 0.39
N GLY A 154 11.21 21.99 1.45
CA GLY A 154 11.66 21.56 2.75
C GLY A 154 10.90 22.20 3.90
N MET A 155 10.76 21.44 4.96
CA MET A 155 10.01 21.83 6.16
C MET A 155 10.99 22.00 7.30
N PHE A 156 10.82 23.00 8.16
CA PHE A 156 11.64 23.11 9.36
C PHE A 156 10.80 23.35 10.61
N SER A 157 11.28 22.76 11.70
CA SER A 157 10.82 23.06 13.04
C SER A 157 11.88 23.82 13.80
N VAL A 158 11.46 24.83 14.56
CA VAL A 158 12.32 25.68 15.36
C VAL A 158 11.89 25.63 16.82
N ASP A 159 12.85 25.46 17.71
CA ASP A 159 12.63 25.53 19.15
C ASP A 159 13.75 26.34 19.80
N PHE A 160 13.40 27.51 20.33
CA PHE A 160 14.30 28.40 21.04
C PHE A 160 13.92 28.44 22.51
N THR A 161 14.90 28.21 23.37
CA THR A 161 14.76 28.33 24.82
C THR A 161 15.91 29.13 25.41
N ASP A 162 15.76 29.60 26.65
CA ASP A 162 16.87 30.12 27.43
C ASP A 162 17.99 29.07 27.67
N GLU A 163 19.12 29.52 28.21
CA GLU A 163 20.27 28.65 28.51
C GLU A 163 19.92 27.46 29.43
N ALA A 164 19.01 27.67 30.39
CA ALA A 164 18.54 26.62 31.29
C ALA A 164 17.53 25.65 30.65
N ALA A 165 17.04 25.93 29.44
CA ALA A 165 15.92 25.24 28.80
C ALA A 165 14.65 25.22 29.66
N SER A 166 14.44 26.30 30.41
CA SER A 166 13.33 26.50 31.34
C SER A 166 12.18 27.28 30.71
N GLU A 167 12.48 28.23 29.81
CA GLU A 167 11.49 29.08 29.15
C GLU A 167 11.70 29.09 27.64
N SER A 168 10.60 28.99 26.88
CA SER A 168 10.61 29.15 25.42
C SER A 168 10.69 30.63 25.03
N LEU A 169 11.54 30.94 24.06
CA LEU A 169 11.74 32.29 23.54
C LEU A 169 11.05 32.46 22.19
N ASN A 170 10.64 33.70 21.91
CA ASN A 170 10.14 34.15 20.62
C ASN A 170 11.24 34.93 19.88
N VAL A 171 11.13 35.01 18.55
CA VAL A 171 12.15 35.65 17.70
C VAL A 171 11.49 36.49 16.62
N GLY A 172 11.86 37.77 16.55
CA GLY A 172 11.40 38.69 15.50
C GLY A 172 12.40 38.82 14.35
N LYS A 173 11.91 39.29 13.19
CA LYS A 173 12.76 39.72 12.06
C LYS A 173 13.72 38.64 11.55
N VAL A 174 13.34 37.37 11.65
CA VAL A 174 14.13 36.26 11.12
C VAL A 174 14.06 36.29 9.61
N LYS A 175 15.20 36.14 8.95
CA LYS A 175 15.27 36.01 7.49
C LYS A 175 15.54 34.57 7.11
N VAL A 176 14.78 34.05 6.15
CA VAL A 176 15.08 32.78 5.49
C VAL A 176 15.71 33.07 4.16
N HIS A 177 16.90 32.54 3.94
CA HIS A 177 17.60 32.58 2.66
C HIS A 177 17.46 31.21 2.02
N LEU A 178 16.62 31.07 1.00
CA LEU A 178 16.54 29.88 0.17
C LEU A 178 17.51 30.03 -1.00
N ASP A 179 18.40 29.06 -1.19
CA ASP A 179 19.35 29.08 -2.29
C ASP A 179 18.64 28.85 -3.63
N SER A 180 18.71 29.84 -4.52
CA SER A 180 18.03 29.76 -5.83
C SER A 180 18.56 28.63 -6.69
N THR A 181 19.81 28.19 -6.48
CA THR A 181 20.41 27.09 -7.23
C THR A 181 19.75 25.75 -6.91
N GLN A 182 19.04 25.65 -5.78
CA GLN A 182 18.29 24.46 -5.39
C GLN A 182 16.89 24.41 -6.04
N VAL A 183 16.42 25.54 -6.58
CA VAL A 183 15.14 25.66 -7.30
C VAL A 183 15.41 25.66 -8.80
N LYS A 184 15.45 24.46 -9.40
CA LYS A 184 15.71 24.27 -10.84
C LYS A 184 14.50 24.50 -11.74
N MET A 185 13.29 24.52 -11.19
CA MET A 185 12.06 24.81 -11.91
C MET A 185 11.84 26.33 -11.96
N PRO A 186 12.01 26.99 -13.12
CA PRO A 186 11.98 28.46 -13.18
C PRO A 186 10.64 29.06 -12.77
N GLU A 187 9.53 28.38 -13.06
CA GLU A 187 8.18 28.78 -12.68
C GLU A 187 7.97 28.82 -11.16
N HIS A 188 8.73 28.03 -10.39
CA HIS A 188 8.59 27.95 -8.95
C HIS A 188 9.30 29.09 -8.22
N MET A 189 10.35 29.67 -8.79
CA MET A 189 11.08 30.76 -8.14
C MET A 189 10.20 31.97 -7.78
N PRO A 190 9.38 32.54 -8.70
CA PRO A 190 8.51 33.67 -8.37
C PRO A 190 7.28 33.29 -7.54
N MET A 191 6.96 32.00 -7.42
CA MET A 191 5.79 31.49 -6.67
C MET A 191 6.15 31.04 -5.26
N MET A 192 7.44 31.04 -4.90
CA MET A 192 7.92 30.57 -3.61
C MET A 192 7.37 31.42 -2.47
N LYS A 193 6.77 30.74 -1.49
CA LYS A 193 6.18 31.36 -0.30
C LYS A 193 6.64 30.63 0.94
N LEU A 194 6.63 31.36 2.05
CA LEU A 194 6.82 30.81 3.38
C LEU A 194 5.46 30.45 3.95
N TRP A 195 5.36 29.25 4.53
CA TRP A 195 4.11 28.74 5.10
C TRP A 195 4.30 28.35 6.55
N SER A 196 3.24 28.44 7.35
CA SER A 196 3.18 27.95 8.72
C SER A 196 2.01 26.97 8.89
N LEU A 197 2.25 25.87 9.62
CA LEU A 197 1.23 24.83 9.79
C LEU A 197 0.22 25.23 10.88
N ASN A 198 -1.07 25.14 10.55
CA ASN A 198 -2.14 25.18 11.53
C ASN A 198 -2.41 23.76 12.06
N PRO A 199 -2.11 23.46 13.33
CA PRO A 199 -2.25 22.11 13.88
C PRO A 199 -3.72 21.70 14.14
N ASP A 200 -4.65 22.65 14.17
CA ASP A 200 -6.08 22.37 14.40
C ASP A 200 -6.76 21.91 13.10
N THR A 201 -6.47 22.58 11.99
CA THR A 201 -7.04 22.27 10.68
C THR A 201 -6.17 21.30 9.86
N GLY A 202 -4.88 21.18 10.21
CA GLY A 202 -3.88 20.49 9.41
C GLY A 202 -3.50 21.23 8.13
N LEU A 203 -3.99 22.45 7.91
CA LEU A 203 -3.71 23.20 6.68
C LEU A 203 -2.48 24.10 6.85
N TRP A 204 -1.76 24.31 5.76
CA TRP A 204 -0.72 25.31 5.67
C TRP A 204 -1.34 26.67 5.41
N GLU A 205 -0.85 27.67 6.11
CA GLU A 205 -1.26 29.06 5.94
C GLU A 205 -0.06 29.90 5.50
N GLU A 206 -0.30 30.85 4.62
CA GLU A 206 0.74 31.72 4.10
C GLU A 206 1.29 32.64 5.21
N GLU A 207 2.61 32.66 5.36
CA GLU A 207 3.33 33.49 6.33
C GLU A 207 3.98 34.70 5.65
N GLY A 208 4.45 34.54 4.41
CA GLY A 208 5.03 35.65 3.65
C GLY A 208 5.66 35.27 2.31
N ASP A 209 5.90 36.29 1.50
CA ASP A 209 6.53 36.15 0.18
C ASP A 209 8.06 36.12 0.23
N PHE A 210 8.66 35.47 -0.76
CA PHE A 210 10.09 35.54 -1.02
C PHE A 210 10.44 36.62 -2.04
N ARG A 211 11.58 37.28 -1.84
CA ARG A 211 12.14 38.28 -2.77
C ARG A 211 13.55 37.92 -3.18
N PHE A 212 13.92 38.21 -4.42
CA PHE A 212 15.30 38.01 -4.87
C PHE A 212 16.23 39.02 -4.21
N GLU A 213 17.31 38.52 -3.60
CA GLU A 213 18.41 39.33 -3.11
C GLU A 213 19.73 38.79 -3.68
N SER A 214 20.44 39.63 -4.42
CA SER A 214 21.80 39.32 -4.88
C SER A 214 22.80 39.75 -3.81
N GLN A 215 23.35 38.82 -3.04
CA GLN A 215 24.41 39.12 -2.09
C GLN A 215 25.79 38.82 -2.70
N ARG A 216 26.61 39.86 -2.90
CA ARG A 216 28.05 39.70 -3.20
C ARG A 216 28.81 39.37 -1.90
N ARG A 217 28.99 38.09 -1.56
CA ARG A 217 29.96 37.71 -0.51
C ARG A 217 31.39 37.79 -1.07
N LYS A 218 32.29 38.43 -0.33
CA LYS A 218 33.68 38.80 -0.74
C LYS A 218 34.65 37.62 -0.99
N ARG A 219 34.21 36.35 -0.99
CA ARG A 219 35.08 35.19 -1.25
C ARG A 219 34.29 33.98 -1.74
N ARG A 220 34.40 33.73 -3.06
CA ARG A 220 33.93 32.58 -3.87
C ARG A 220 32.41 32.34 -3.92
N GLU A 221 31.90 32.40 -5.17
CA GLU A 221 30.55 32.13 -5.68
C GLU A 221 29.48 33.20 -5.40
N ASP A 222 29.07 33.90 -6.47
CA ASP A 222 27.89 34.76 -6.50
C ASP A 222 26.62 33.87 -6.38
N ARG A 223 26.27 33.45 -5.15
CA ARG A 223 25.01 32.74 -4.88
C ARG A 223 23.86 33.76 -4.78
N THR A 224 22.78 33.51 -5.51
CA THR A 224 21.56 34.32 -5.43
C THR A 224 20.58 33.66 -4.48
N PHE A 225 19.98 34.43 -3.58
CA PHE A 225 19.05 33.90 -2.60
C PHE A 225 17.65 34.47 -2.83
N LEU A 226 16.66 33.64 -2.56
CA LEU A 226 15.31 34.06 -2.27
C LEU A 226 15.24 34.35 -0.77
N VAL A 227 14.84 35.55 -0.39
CA VAL A 227 14.78 36.01 1.00
C VAL A 227 13.34 36.22 1.44
N GLY A 228 12.91 35.47 2.45
CA GLY A 228 11.62 35.61 3.14
C GLY A 228 11.85 36.15 4.56
N ASN A 229 10.89 36.93 5.08
CA ASN A 229 10.94 37.42 6.46
C ASN A 229 9.84 36.73 7.28
N MET A 230 10.14 36.39 8.53
CA MET A 230 9.15 35.79 9.42
C MET A 230 9.33 36.25 10.87
N GLU A 231 8.31 35.96 11.67
CA GLU A 231 8.35 36.08 13.12
C GLU A 231 7.93 34.76 13.77
N ILE A 232 8.71 34.31 14.74
CA ILE A 232 8.54 33.00 15.38
C ILE A 232 7.95 33.22 16.77
N ARG A 233 6.68 32.85 16.93
CA ARG A 233 5.91 32.95 18.18
C ARG A 233 5.38 31.58 18.60
N GLU A 234 4.08 31.36 18.42
CA GLU A 234 3.37 30.13 18.72
C GLU A 234 3.58 29.07 17.63
N ARG A 235 3.54 29.48 16.35
CA ARG A 235 3.82 28.60 15.22
C ARG A 235 5.31 28.34 15.12
N ARG A 236 5.68 27.06 15.12
CA ARG A 236 7.06 26.56 15.15
C ARG A 236 7.35 25.51 14.07
N LEU A 237 6.45 25.35 13.12
CA LEU A 237 6.57 24.47 11.96
C LEU A 237 6.33 25.31 10.72
N PHE A 238 7.39 25.44 9.91
CA PHE A 238 7.42 26.27 8.73
C PHE A 238 7.80 25.45 7.50
N ASN A 239 7.47 25.95 6.32
CA ASN A 239 7.67 25.23 5.08
C ASN A 239 7.99 26.19 3.91
N LEU A 240 8.82 25.72 2.99
CA LEU A 240 9.33 26.45 1.83
C LEU A 240 8.69 25.88 0.57
N ASP A 241 7.53 26.41 0.19
CA ASP A 241 6.65 25.72 -0.75
C ASP A 241 6.08 26.64 -1.81
N VAL A 242 5.69 26.01 -2.92
CA VAL A 242 4.94 26.63 -4.01
C VAL A 242 3.57 25.96 -4.16
N PRO A 243 2.51 26.73 -4.44
CA PRO A 243 1.27 26.16 -4.96
C PRO A 243 1.52 25.49 -6.32
N GLU A 244 1.04 24.26 -6.52
CA GLU A 244 1.19 23.56 -7.80
C GLU A 244 -0.17 23.12 -8.32
N SER A 245 -0.55 23.64 -9.48
CA SER A 245 -1.88 23.44 -10.08
C SER A 245 -1.94 22.22 -11.00
N ARG A 246 -0.78 21.78 -11.51
CA ARG A 246 -0.66 20.66 -12.43
C ARG A 246 -0.95 19.33 -11.74
N ARG A 247 -2.21 18.90 -11.80
CA ARG A 247 -2.74 17.76 -11.04
C ARG A 247 -3.40 16.72 -11.93
N CYS A 248 -3.34 15.47 -11.45
CA CYS A 248 -4.05 14.32 -12.00
C CYS A 248 -4.47 13.37 -10.86
N PHE A 249 -5.29 12.38 -11.18
CA PHE A 249 -5.60 11.26 -10.28
C PHE A 249 -5.03 9.95 -10.80
N ILE A 250 -4.50 9.13 -9.90
CA ILE A 250 -4.05 7.76 -10.19
C ILE A 250 -5.10 6.79 -9.67
N LYS A 251 -5.59 5.90 -10.52
CA LYS A 251 -6.52 4.84 -10.13
C LYS A 251 -5.76 3.60 -9.66
N VAL A 252 -6.01 3.20 -8.41
CA VAL A 252 -5.41 2.02 -7.79
C VAL A 252 -6.50 1.12 -7.20
N ARG A 253 -6.35 -0.20 -7.34
CA ARG A 253 -7.17 -1.21 -6.65
C ARG A 253 -6.26 -2.20 -5.93
N ALA A 254 -6.73 -2.72 -4.80
CA ALA A 254 -6.06 -3.75 -4.03
C ALA A 254 -6.88 -5.04 -4.02
N TYR A 255 -6.24 -6.19 -4.17
CA TYR A 255 -6.89 -7.49 -4.29
C TYR A 255 -6.36 -8.48 -3.26
N ARG A 256 -7.15 -9.51 -2.91
CA ARG A 256 -6.69 -10.60 -2.02
C ARG A 256 -5.67 -11.52 -2.66
N SER A 257 -5.63 -11.59 -3.99
CA SER A 257 -4.72 -12.47 -4.71
C SER A 257 -4.24 -11.87 -6.01
N GLU A 258 -3.19 -12.47 -6.58
CA GLU A 258 -2.64 -12.16 -7.91
C GLU A 258 -3.58 -12.51 -9.08
N ARG A 259 -4.81 -12.99 -8.81
CA ARG A 259 -5.83 -13.25 -9.84
C ARG A 259 -6.59 -12.00 -10.26
N PHE A 260 -6.57 -10.96 -9.42
CA PHE A 260 -7.22 -9.67 -9.68
C PHE A 260 -8.71 -9.77 -10.04
N LEU A 261 -9.43 -10.71 -9.42
CA LEU A 261 -10.87 -10.84 -9.62
C LEU A 261 -11.61 -9.69 -8.94
N PRO A 262 -12.62 -9.06 -9.57
CA PRO A 262 -13.38 -7.98 -8.94
C PRO A 262 -14.02 -8.36 -7.59
N SER A 263 -14.41 -9.63 -7.44
CA SER A 263 -14.95 -10.18 -6.17
C SER A 263 -13.91 -10.28 -5.04
N GLU A 264 -12.63 -10.21 -5.37
CA GLU A 264 -11.51 -10.31 -4.41
C GLU A 264 -10.93 -8.93 -4.05
N GLN A 265 -11.55 -7.82 -4.48
CA GLN A 265 -11.07 -6.49 -4.15
C GLN A 265 -11.22 -6.19 -2.66
N ILE A 266 -10.17 -5.61 -2.08
CA ILE A 266 -10.08 -5.24 -0.67
C ILE A 266 -10.40 -3.75 -0.51
N GLN A 267 -11.20 -3.45 0.51
CA GLN A 267 -11.52 -2.08 0.96
C GLN A 267 -10.74 -1.75 2.22
N GLY A 268 -10.49 -0.46 2.48
CA GLY A 268 -9.78 0.01 3.67
C GLY A 268 -8.25 -0.13 3.59
N VAL A 269 -7.70 -0.42 2.39
CA VAL A 269 -6.26 -0.36 2.16
C VAL A 269 -5.84 1.10 2.09
N VAL A 270 -4.85 1.51 2.87
CA VAL A 270 -4.24 2.83 2.79
C VAL A 270 -3.28 2.81 1.60
N VAL A 271 -3.62 3.54 0.54
CA VAL A 271 -2.73 3.74 -0.60
C VAL A 271 -2.11 5.12 -0.47
N SER A 272 -0.79 5.20 -0.55
CA SER A 272 -0.04 6.44 -0.45
C SER A 272 0.70 6.73 -1.76
N VAL A 273 0.75 7.99 -2.15
CA VAL A 273 1.53 8.46 -3.30
C VAL A 273 2.56 9.48 -2.85
N ILE A 274 3.80 9.31 -3.32
CA ILE A 274 4.88 10.27 -3.18
C ILE A 274 5.20 10.78 -4.58
N ASN A 275 4.98 12.08 -4.83
CA ASN A 275 5.45 12.71 -6.06
C ASN A 275 6.96 12.97 -5.95
N LEU A 276 7.70 12.46 -6.93
CA LEU A 276 9.15 12.55 -7.03
C LEU A 276 9.55 13.35 -8.27
N GLU A 277 10.73 13.95 -8.21
CA GLU A 277 11.38 14.54 -9.37
C GLU A 277 11.63 13.51 -10.50
N PRO A 278 11.69 13.98 -11.76
CA PRO A 278 12.13 13.23 -12.94
C PRO A 278 13.45 12.47 -12.74
N ARG A 279 13.68 11.43 -13.57
CA ARG A 279 14.98 10.77 -13.66
C ARG A 279 15.99 11.63 -14.44
N ALA A 280 17.27 11.39 -14.18
CA ALA A 280 18.39 12.08 -14.84
C ALA A 280 18.24 12.07 -16.38
N GLY A 281 18.41 13.24 -17.01
CA GLY A 281 18.23 13.44 -18.45
C GLY A 281 17.12 14.44 -18.81
N PHE A 282 16.29 14.85 -17.85
CA PHE A 282 15.31 15.93 -17.97
C PHE A 282 15.66 17.09 -17.03
N SER A 283 15.21 18.31 -17.33
CA SER A 283 15.39 19.46 -16.43
C SER A 283 14.53 19.28 -15.18
N SER A 284 15.15 18.96 -14.05
CA SER A 284 14.48 18.80 -12.76
C SER A 284 15.35 19.25 -11.60
N ASN A 285 14.75 19.39 -10.41
CA ASN A 285 15.53 19.56 -9.19
C ASN A 285 16.35 18.28 -8.91
N PRO A 286 17.42 18.36 -8.08
CA PRO A 286 18.08 17.18 -7.53
C PRO A 286 17.05 16.20 -6.95
N ARG A 287 17.28 14.88 -7.06
CA ARG A 287 16.30 13.83 -6.74
C ARG A 287 15.62 14.05 -5.38
N ALA A 288 14.46 14.68 -5.40
CA ALA A 288 13.69 15.06 -4.22
C ALA A 288 12.24 14.61 -4.38
N TRP A 289 11.54 14.50 -3.25
CA TRP A 289 10.10 14.35 -3.21
C TRP A 289 9.44 15.72 -3.01
N GLY A 290 8.31 15.96 -3.68
CA GLY A 290 7.62 17.27 -3.62
C GLY A 290 6.27 17.21 -2.91
N ARG A 291 5.63 16.05 -2.82
CA ARG A 291 4.33 15.86 -2.16
C ARG A 291 4.16 14.43 -1.67
N PHE A 292 3.43 14.29 -0.56
CA PHE A 292 2.94 13.03 -0.02
C PHE A 292 1.43 13.14 0.21
N ASP A 293 0.66 12.13 -0.24
CA ASP A 293 -0.79 12.06 -0.01
C ASP A 293 -1.23 10.59 0.21
N SER A 294 -2.39 10.37 0.83
CA SER A 294 -2.91 9.03 1.15
C SER A 294 -4.44 8.95 1.09
N VAL A 295 -4.95 7.89 0.48
CA VAL A 295 -6.39 7.63 0.30
C VAL A 295 -6.72 6.18 0.63
N LEU A 296 -7.91 5.94 1.17
CA LEU A 296 -8.41 4.59 1.44
C LEU A 296 -9.09 3.97 0.22
N THR A 297 -8.89 2.67 -0.02
CA THR A 297 -9.64 1.96 -1.06
C THR A 297 -11.10 1.78 -0.67
N GLY A 298 -12.00 2.23 -1.55
CA GLY A 298 -13.43 1.96 -1.47
C GLY A 298 -13.86 0.76 -2.33
N PRO A 299 -15.17 0.56 -2.56
CA PRO A 299 -15.69 -0.51 -3.43
C PRO A 299 -15.18 -0.41 -4.87
N ASN A 300 -14.84 0.80 -5.34
CA ASN A 300 -14.27 1.04 -6.66
C ASN A 300 -12.75 1.26 -6.65
N GLY A 301 -12.06 1.02 -5.54
CA GLY A 301 -10.63 1.30 -5.39
C GLY A 301 -10.37 2.71 -4.83
N ALA A 302 -9.18 3.23 -5.07
CA ALA A 302 -8.75 4.57 -4.64
C ALA A 302 -8.37 5.44 -5.85
N CYS A 303 -8.61 6.74 -5.72
CA CYS A 303 -8.19 7.77 -6.66
C CYS A 303 -7.25 8.72 -5.94
N LEU A 304 -5.95 8.63 -6.26
CA LEU A 304 -4.92 9.37 -5.54
C LEU A 304 -4.56 10.65 -6.29
N PRO A 305 -4.65 11.83 -5.65
CA PRO A 305 -4.18 13.06 -6.25
C PRO A 305 -2.65 13.05 -6.37
N ALA A 306 -2.13 13.45 -7.51
CA ALA A 306 -0.71 13.53 -7.77
C ALA A 306 -0.39 14.63 -8.78
N PHE A 307 0.83 15.17 -8.73
CA PHE A 307 1.33 16.06 -9.77
C PHE A 307 1.59 15.32 -11.08
N CYS A 308 1.28 15.95 -12.20
CA CYS A 308 1.46 15.41 -13.55
C CYS A 308 1.69 16.54 -14.55
N ASP A 309 2.20 16.24 -15.74
CA ASP A 309 2.45 17.26 -16.77
C ASP A 309 1.94 16.78 -18.14
N ASP A 310 1.46 17.71 -18.96
CA ASP A 310 0.88 17.45 -20.28
C ASP A 310 1.89 17.56 -21.42
N GLN A 311 2.94 18.37 -21.27
CA GLN A 311 3.99 18.57 -22.27
C GLN A 311 5.15 17.59 -22.07
N SER A 312 5.57 17.41 -20.83
CA SER A 312 6.71 16.61 -20.42
C SER A 312 6.25 15.49 -19.48
N PRO A 313 5.82 14.32 -20.02
CA PRO A 313 5.36 13.17 -19.24
C PRO A 313 6.26 12.72 -18.10
N ASP A 314 7.57 12.96 -18.24
CA ASP A 314 8.58 12.61 -17.26
C ASP A 314 8.87 13.71 -16.24
N ALA A 315 8.25 14.90 -16.35
CA ALA A 315 8.42 16.06 -15.46
C ALA A 315 7.97 15.79 -14.02
N TYR A 316 7.13 14.77 -13.82
CA TYR A 316 6.78 14.23 -12.52
C TYR A 316 6.85 12.71 -12.57
N SER A 317 7.30 12.09 -11.48
CA SER A 317 7.11 10.67 -11.26
C SER A 317 6.36 10.44 -9.96
N ALA A 318 5.69 9.29 -9.84
CA ALA A 318 4.95 8.91 -8.64
C ALA A 318 5.51 7.59 -8.12
N TYR A 319 5.73 7.52 -6.81
CA TYR A 319 6.06 6.32 -6.08
C TYR A 319 4.85 5.95 -5.22
N VAL A 320 4.23 4.82 -5.52
CA VAL A 320 2.95 4.41 -4.94
C VAL A 320 3.16 3.20 -4.03
N LEU A 321 2.60 3.29 -2.82
CA LEU A 321 2.67 2.29 -1.75
C LEU A 321 1.26 1.89 -1.33
N ALA A 322 1.08 0.67 -0.80
CA ALA A 322 -0.18 0.25 -0.22
C ALA A 322 0.04 -0.56 1.06
N SER A 323 -0.77 -0.29 2.09
CA SER A 323 -0.74 -1.04 3.34
C SER A 323 -2.13 -1.30 3.92
N LEU A 324 -2.27 -2.43 4.61
CA LEU A 324 -3.50 -2.85 5.30
C LEU A 324 -3.13 -3.39 6.67
N ALA A 325 -3.72 -2.86 7.73
CA ALA A 325 -3.45 -3.31 9.11
C ALA A 325 -1.95 -3.27 9.52
N GLY A 326 -1.14 -2.43 8.88
CA GLY A 326 0.30 -2.34 9.11
C GLY A 326 1.15 -3.30 8.26
N GLU A 327 0.52 -4.17 7.47
CA GLU A 327 1.18 -5.01 6.48
C GLU A 327 1.28 -4.29 5.14
N GLU A 328 2.45 -4.30 4.51
CA GLU A 328 2.66 -3.76 3.16
C GLU A 328 2.14 -4.76 2.11
N LEU A 329 1.37 -4.29 1.13
CA LEU A 329 0.91 -5.11 0.01
C LEU A 329 1.96 -5.15 -1.11
N GLU A 330 1.94 -6.19 -1.95
CA GLU A 330 2.83 -6.25 -3.11
C GLU A 330 2.23 -5.60 -4.35
N ALA A 331 3.08 -4.91 -5.10
CA ALA A 331 2.76 -4.40 -6.42
C ALA A 331 2.98 -5.49 -7.48
N VAL A 332 2.29 -5.39 -8.62
CA VAL A 332 2.45 -6.34 -9.73
C VAL A 332 3.86 -6.29 -10.31
N GLU A 333 4.41 -7.46 -10.66
CA GLU A 333 5.75 -7.58 -11.24
C GLU A 333 5.94 -6.76 -12.52
N SER A 334 7.07 -6.06 -12.63
CA SER A 334 7.52 -5.42 -13.87
C SER A 334 8.64 -6.20 -14.56
N SER A 335 9.22 -7.22 -13.92
CA SER A 335 10.34 -8.04 -14.41
C SER A 335 10.32 -9.41 -13.71
N PRO A 336 10.72 -10.53 -14.36
CA PRO A 336 11.11 -10.66 -15.77
C PRO A 336 9.91 -10.71 -16.73
N LYS A 337 8.69 -10.90 -16.22
CA LYS A 337 7.46 -10.96 -17.02
C LYS A 337 6.73 -9.63 -16.99
N PHE A 338 6.89 -8.83 -18.05
CA PHE A 338 6.15 -7.57 -18.21
C PHE A 338 4.76 -7.84 -18.81
N ASN A 339 3.74 -8.00 -17.96
CA ASN A 339 2.38 -8.36 -18.37
C ASN A 339 1.37 -7.20 -18.18
N PRO A 340 0.95 -6.52 -19.27
CA PRO A 340 0.00 -5.40 -19.20
C PRO A 340 -1.34 -5.77 -18.55
N ASN A 341 -1.82 -7.00 -18.78
CA ASN A 341 -3.09 -7.48 -18.23
C ASN A 341 -3.02 -7.67 -16.71
N ALA A 342 -1.86 -8.07 -16.18
CA ALA A 342 -1.66 -8.21 -14.74
C ALA A 342 -1.54 -6.83 -14.07
N ILE A 343 -0.73 -5.93 -14.66
CA ILE A 343 -0.54 -4.55 -14.17
C ILE A 343 -1.86 -3.77 -14.18
N GLY A 344 -2.76 -4.11 -15.11
CA GLY A 344 -4.08 -3.50 -15.24
C GLY A 344 -4.10 -2.26 -16.13
N VAL A 345 -3.07 -2.07 -16.96
CA VAL A 345 -2.91 -0.92 -17.85
C VAL A 345 -2.62 -1.41 -19.27
N PRO A 346 -3.43 -1.03 -20.27
CA PRO A 346 -3.23 -1.46 -21.64
C PRO A 346 -2.00 -0.81 -22.28
N GLN A 347 -1.45 -1.49 -23.29
CA GLN A 347 -0.48 -0.89 -24.21
C GLN A 347 -1.22 -0.02 -25.23
N PRO A 348 -0.60 1.07 -25.74
CA PRO A 348 0.77 1.55 -25.51
C PRO A 348 0.93 2.44 -24.26
N TYR A 349 -0.14 2.75 -23.53
CA TYR A 349 -0.10 3.72 -22.44
C TYR A 349 0.85 3.28 -21.32
N LEU A 350 0.87 1.99 -20.98
CA LEU A 350 1.79 1.44 -19.99
C LEU A 350 3.28 1.76 -20.29
N ASN A 351 3.70 1.72 -21.56
CA ASN A 351 5.08 2.07 -21.93
C ASN A 351 5.37 3.56 -21.69
N LYS A 352 4.41 4.44 -21.96
CA LYS A 352 4.52 5.88 -21.68
C LYS A 352 4.69 6.15 -20.17
N LEU A 353 4.01 5.36 -19.33
CA LEU A 353 4.09 5.47 -17.86
C LEU A 353 5.35 4.85 -17.25
N LYS A 354 6.13 4.08 -18.02
CA LYS A 354 7.41 3.48 -17.57
C LYS A 354 7.30 2.75 -16.23
N TYR A 355 6.25 1.96 -16.05
CA TYR A 355 5.98 1.23 -14.81
C TYR A 355 7.16 0.36 -14.37
N ARG A 356 7.62 0.57 -13.13
CA ARG A 356 8.68 -0.23 -12.51
C ARG A 356 8.31 -0.55 -11.07
N ARG A 357 8.21 -1.84 -10.74
CA ARG A 357 8.19 -2.28 -9.34
C ARG A 357 9.54 -1.98 -8.68
N THR A 358 9.54 -1.81 -7.38
CA THR A 358 10.74 -1.55 -6.56
C THR A 358 11.88 -2.55 -6.76
N ASP A 359 11.58 -3.82 -7.06
CA ASP A 359 12.57 -4.89 -7.30
C ASP A 359 13.00 -5.01 -8.78
N HIS A 360 12.62 -4.06 -9.64
CA HIS A 360 12.85 -4.14 -11.09
C HIS A 360 14.34 -4.22 -11.46
N GLU A 361 15.19 -3.48 -10.74
CA GLU A 361 16.65 -3.45 -10.96
C GLU A 361 17.40 -4.40 -9.98
N ASP A 362 16.91 -4.50 -8.74
CA ASP A 362 17.49 -5.34 -7.69
C ASP A 362 16.40 -6.23 -7.05
N PRO A 363 16.41 -7.56 -7.33
CA PRO A 363 15.46 -8.51 -6.77
C PRO A 363 15.44 -8.60 -5.23
N ARG A 364 16.44 -8.03 -4.54
CA ARG A 364 16.54 -8.04 -3.07
C ARG A 364 15.73 -6.92 -2.41
N VAL A 365 15.35 -5.90 -3.17
CA VAL A 365 14.53 -4.79 -2.67
C VAL A 365 13.10 -5.29 -2.42
N LYS A 366 12.44 -4.76 -1.38
CA LYS A 366 11.04 -5.07 -1.08
C LYS A 366 10.15 -4.86 -2.30
N LYS A 367 9.12 -5.67 -2.50
CA LYS A 367 8.20 -5.64 -3.65
C LYS A 367 6.94 -4.80 -3.43
N THR A 368 7.00 -3.90 -2.45
CA THR A 368 5.83 -3.29 -1.82
C THR A 368 5.39 -1.97 -2.46
N ALA A 369 6.07 -1.56 -3.53
CA ALA A 369 5.76 -0.30 -4.20
C ALA A 369 6.07 -0.38 -5.70
N PHE A 370 5.55 0.59 -6.44
CA PHE A 370 5.95 0.81 -7.83
C PHE A 370 6.16 2.29 -8.13
N GLN A 371 6.93 2.56 -9.17
CA GLN A 371 7.19 3.88 -9.71
C GLN A 371 6.63 4.00 -11.13
N ILE A 372 6.04 5.15 -11.45
CA ILE A 372 5.57 5.53 -12.80
C ILE A 372 5.94 6.97 -13.14
N SER A 373 6.05 7.29 -14.43
CA SER A 373 6.02 8.66 -14.94
C SER A 373 4.58 9.18 -14.96
N MET A 374 4.37 10.43 -14.57
CA MET A 374 3.06 11.05 -14.41
C MET A 374 2.66 11.85 -15.64
N ALA A 375 2.29 11.13 -16.69
CA ALA A 375 1.84 11.71 -17.95
C ALA A 375 0.34 12.07 -17.90
N LYS A 376 0.00 13.37 -18.00
CA LYS A 376 -1.41 13.78 -18.11
C LYS A 376 -2.05 13.12 -19.34
N PRO A 377 -3.25 12.53 -19.22
CA PRO A 377 -3.92 11.88 -20.35
C PRO A 377 -4.29 12.90 -21.42
N ARG A 378 -4.04 12.57 -22.69
CA ARG A 378 -4.38 13.44 -23.82
C ARG A 378 -5.89 13.36 -24.12
N PRO A 379 -6.61 14.49 -24.25
CA PRO A 379 -8.06 14.50 -24.48
C PRO A 379 -8.52 13.69 -25.69
N ASN A 380 -7.71 13.63 -26.75
CA ASN A 380 -8.06 12.98 -28.02
C ASN A 380 -7.52 11.54 -28.15
N SER A 381 -6.97 10.96 -27.10
CA SER A 381 -6.41 9.59 -27.13
C SER A 381 -7.35 8.60 -26.45
N ALA A 382 -8.06 7.79 -27.24
CA ALA A 382 -9.00 6.80 -26.71
C ALA A 382 -8.35 5.83 -25.70
N GLU A 383 -7.08 5.48 -25.93
CA GLU A 383 -6.30 4.57 -25.07
C GLU A 383 -5.92 5.17 -23.70
N GLU A 384 -5.89 6.51 -23.60
CA GLU A 384 -5.56 7.23 -22.35
C GLU A 384 -6.83 7.75 -21.64
N SER A 385 -8.00 7.61 -22.25
CA SER A 385 -9.26 8.18 -21.76
C SER A 385 -9.91 7.41 -20.61
N ASN A 386 -9.57 6.13 -20.44
CA ASN A 386 -10.20 5.23 -19.46
C ASN A 386 -9.21 4.74 -18.40
N GLY A 387 -8.42 5.68 -17.86
CA GLY A 387 -7.39 5.43 -16.85
C GLY A 387 -6.07 4.88 -17.41
N PRO A 388 -5.09 4.55 -16.55
CA PRO A 388 -5.14 4.58 -15.09
C PRO A 388 -4.94 5.99 -14.49
N ILE A 389 -4.52 6.96 -15.30
CA ILE A 389 -4.40 8.37 -14.89
C ILE A 389 -5.61 9.12 -15.45
N TYR A 390 -6.23 9.95 -14.61
CA TYR A 390 -7.35 10.81 -14.94
C TYR A 390 -6.93 12.26 -14.79
N ALA A 391 -7.46 13.13 -15.66
CA ALA A 391 -7.28 14.57 -15.50
C ALA A 391 -7.96 15.05 -14.20
N PHE A 392 -7.45 16.14 -13.61
CA PHE A 392 -7.96 16.65 -12.33
C PHE A 392 -9.44 17.06 -12.38
N GLU A 393 -9.92 17.49 -13.54
CA GLU A 393 -11.31 17.88 -13.74
C GLU A 393 -12.27 16.66 -13.73
N ASN A 394 -11.73 15.44 -13.83
CA ASN A 394 -12.46 14.19 -13.98
C ASN A 394 -12.41 13.29 -12.72
N LEU A 395 -12.47 13.88 -11.52
CA LEU A 395 -12.46 13.13 -10.26
C LEU A 395 -13.57 12.07 -10.20
N GLN A 396 -14.80 12.45 -10.51
CA GLN A 396 -15.95 11.54 -10.46
C GLN A 396 -15.75 10.32 -11.39
N ALA A 397 -15.22 10.54 -12.58
CA ALA A 397 -14.92 9.46 -13.52
C ALA A 397 -13.86 8.50 -12.95
N CYS A 398 -12.87 9.01 -12.21
CA CYS A 398 -11.92 8.16 -11.51
C CYS A 398 -12.63 7.35 -10.40
N GLU A 399 -13.40 8.00 -9.51
CA GLU A 399 -14.02 7.36 -8.35
C GLU A 399 -15.01 6.26 -8.74
N GLU A 400 -15.79 6.50 -9.80
CA GLU A 400 -16.83 5.60 -10.31
C GLU A 400 -16.32 4.59 -11.36
N ALA A 401 -15.05 4.70 -11.79
CA ALA A 401 -14.47 3.86 -12.82
C ALA A 401 -14.72 2.36 -12.56
N PRO A 402 -15.27 1.58 -13.51
CA PRO A 402 -15.57 0.15 -13.32
C PRO A 402 -14.28 -0.69 -13.24
N PRO A 403 -14.35 -1.96 -12.76
CA PRO A 403 -13.17 -2.85 -12.71
C PRO A 403 -12.52 -3.12 -14.08
N SER A 404 -13.25 -2.91 -15.17
CA SER A 404 -12.74 -3.05 -16.55
C SER A 404 -11.92 -1.84 -17.02
N ALA A 405 -12.03 -0.69 -16.36
CA ALA A 405 -11.21 0.48 -16.65
C ALA A 405 -9.76 0.22 -16.21
N ALA A 406 -8.80 0.90 -16.85
CA ALA A 406 -7.39 0.71 -16.52
C ALA A 406 -7.10 1.26 -15.11
N HIS A 407 -6.33 0.49 -14.34
CA HIS A 407 -5.97 0.82 -12.95
C HIS A 407 -4.73 0.03 -12.55
N PHE A 408 -3.90 0.60 -11.68
CA PHE A 408 -2.80 -0.14 -11.07
C PHE A 408 -3.30 -1.07 -9.96
N ARG A 409 -2.56 -2.15 -9.74
CA ARG A 409 -2.98 -3.20 -8.83
C ARG A 409 -1.94 -3.46 -7.75
N PHE A 410 -2.45 -3.58 -6.53
CA PHE A 410 -1.77 -4.25 -5.43
C PHE A 410 -2.48 -5.56 -5.13
N TYR A 411 -1.76 -6.51 -4.58
CA TYR A 411 -2.36 -7.70 -3.99
C TYR A 411 -1.77 -7.94 -2.61
N GLN A 412 -2.62 -8.40 -1.70
CA GLN A 412 -2.17 -8.91 -0.43
C GLN A 412 -1.41 -10.21 -0.71
N ILE A 413 -0.14 -10.23 -0.33
CA ILE A 413 0.49 -11.50 -0.02
C ILE A 413 0.07 -11.78 1.39
N GLU A 414 -0.93 -12.65 1.53
CA GLU A 414 -1.10 -13.43 2.75
C GLU A 414 0.28 -14.00 3.07
N GLY A 415 0.94 -13.45 4.08
CA GLY A 415 2.30 -13.84 4.45
C GLY A 415 2.29 -15.31 4.82
N ASP A 416 2.57 -16.19 3.85
CA ASP A 416 2.51 -17.66 3.92
C ASP A 416 1.26 -18.27 4.62
N ARG A 417 0.25 -17.46 4.98
CA ARG A 417 -0.86 -17.82 5.87
C ARG A 417 -2.12 -16.96 5.64
N TYR A 418 -3.26 -17.62 5.48
CA TYR A 418 -4.59 -16.99 5.43
C TYR A 418 -5.43 -17.47 6.61
N ASP A 419 -5.96 -16.55 7.42
CA ASP A 419 -6.87 -16.90 8.51
C ASP A 419 -8.21 -16.18 8.31
N TYR A 420 -9.27 -16.93 7.98
CA TYR A 420 -10.64 -16.41 7.92
C TYR A 420 -11.50 -17.06 9.01
N ASN A 421 -12.22 -16.27 9.79
CA ASN A 421 -13.22 -16.73 10.74
C ASN A 421 -14.59 -16.18 10.34
N THR A 422 -15.64 -17.01 10.44
CA THR A 422 -17.03 -16.58 10.21
C THR A 422 -17.47 -15.56 11.26
N VAL A 423 -17.05 -15.77 12.51
CA VAL A 423 -17.21 -14.82 13.60
C VAL A 423 -15.85 -14.16 13.84
N PRO A 424 -15.73 -12.84 13.60
CA PRO A 424 -14.49 -12.12 13.86
C PRO A 424 -14.08 -12.25 15.33
N PHE A 425 -12.79 -12.48 15.58
CA PHE A 425 -12.21 -12.50 16.91
C PHE A 425 -10.83 -11.86 16.85
N ASN A 426 -10.55 -10.92 17.75
CA ASN A 426 -9.25 -10.27 17.83
C ASN A 426 -8.36 -11.02 18.83
N GLU A 427 -7.31 -11.68 18.36
CA GLU A 427 -6.35 -12.39 19.21
C GLU A 427 -5.49 -11.46 20.08
N ASP A 428 -5.46 -10.16 19.79
CA ASP A 428 -4.87 -9.13 20.65
C ASP A 428 -5.78 -8.69 21.81
N ASP A 429 -7.08 -9.00 21.73
CA ASP A 429 -8.07 -8.60 22.71
C ASP A 429 -9.01 -9.78 23.04
N PRO A 430 -8.68 -10.61 24.04
CA PRO A 430 -9.54 -11.71 24.48
C PRO A 430 -10.96 -11.26 24.88
N MET A 431 -11.17 -9.99 25.22
CA MET A 431 -12.48 -9.42 25.53
C MET A 431 -13.34 -9.18 24.29
N SER A 432 -12.78 -9.27 23.09
CA SER A 432 -13.51 -9.24 21.81
C SER A 432 -14.32 -10.51 21.52
N TRP A 433 -14.27 -11.48 22.44
CA TRP A 433 -15.04 -12.71 22.35
C TRP A 433 -16.55 -12.44 22.32
N THR A 434 -17.27 -13.20 21.49
CA THR A 434 -18.72 -13.09 21.33
C THR A 434 -19.38 -14.45 21.49
N GLU A 435 -20.59 -14.44 22.07
CA GLU A 435 -21.44 -15.62 22.24
C GLU A 435 -22.06 -16.02 20.90
N ASP A 436 -21.29 -16.73 20.06
CA ASP A 436 -21.75 -17.21 18.76
C ASP A 436 -21.41 -18.69 18.53
N TYR A 437 -22.36 -19.43 17.96
CA TYR A 437 -22.23 -20.84 17.63
C TYR A 437 -21.11 -21.13 16.63
N LEU A 438 -20.75 -20.17 15.79
CA LEU A 438 -19.71 -20.26 14.77
C LEU A 438 -18.39 -19.60 15.20
N ALA A 439 -18.22 -19.27 16.48
CA ALA A 439 -16.98 -18.77 17.02
C ALA A 439 -15.84 -19.81 16.88
N TRP A 440 -14.68 -19.35 16.41
CA TRP A 440 -13.49 -20.20 16.33
C TRP A 440 -13.01 -20.63 17.73
N TRP A 441 -13.14 -19.74 18.70
CA TRP A 441 -12.87 -19.97 20.11
C TRP A 441 -14.20 -20.03 20.87
N PRO A 442 -14.70 -21.21 21.25
CA PRO A 442 -16.02 -21.32 21.87
C PRO A 442 -16.05 -20.87 23.34
N LYS A 443 -14.88 -20.64 23.97
CA LYS A 443 -14.77 -20.24 25.37
C LYS A 443 -13.88 -18.99 25.50
N PRO A 444 -14.25 -18.01 26.33
CA PRO A 444 -13.52 -16.75 26.47
C PRO A 444 -12.22 -16.84 27.28
N MET A 445 -11.97 -17.96 27.98
CA MET A 445 -10.79 -18.16 28.84
C MET A 445 -10.16 -19.55 28.68
N GLU A 446 -10.45 -20.26 27.58
CA GLU A 446 -9.87 -21.58 27.32
C GLU A 446 -9.68 -21.74 25.81
N PHE A 447 -8.51 -21.32 25.32
CA PHE A 447 -8.18 -21.30 23.90
C PHE A 447 -7.44 -22.57 23.53
N ARG A 448 -8.13 -23.49 22.87
CA ARG A 448 -7.57 -24.77 22.40
C ARG A 448 -7.19 -24.69 20.92
N ALA A 449 -5.90 -24.64 20.62
CA ALA A 449 -5.35 -24.63 19.27
C ALA A 449 -5.06 -26.05 18.78
N CYS A 450 -5.44 -26.36 17.52
CA CYS A 450 -5.20 -27.66 16.90
C CYS A 450 -4.49 -27.50 15.56
N TYR A 451 -3.40 -28.24 15.39
CA TYR A 451 -2.61 -28.30 14.15
C TYR A 451 -2.50 -29.73 13.65
N ILE A 452 -2.52 -29.89 12.33
CA ILE A 452 -2.24 -31.16 11.65
C ILE A 452 -1.00 -31.01 10.77
N LYS A 453 -0.08 -31.96 10.84
CA LYS A 453 1.12 -31.95 10.00
C LYS A 453 0.89 -32.69 8.69
N VAL A 454 1.08 -32.00 7.58
CA VAL A 454 0.87 -32.50 6.22
C VAL A 454 2.21 -32.51 5.48
N LYS A 455 2.66 -33.69 5.07
CA LYS A 455 3.83 -33.87 4.21
C LYS A 455 3.41 -33.81 2.75
N ILE A 456 4.20 -33.11 1.94
CA ILE A 456 4.02 -32.97 0.51
C ILE A 456 5.26 -33.50 -0.18
N VAL A 457 5.07 -34.46 -1.10
CA VAL A 457 6.12 -35.00 -1.95
C VAL A 457 5.91 -34.44 -3.35
N GLY A 458 6.80 -33.53 -3.77
CA GLY A 458 6.72 -32.85 -5.05
C GLY A 458 7.81 -31.78 -5.21
N PRO A 459 8.08 -31.32 -6.44
CA PRO A 459 9.15 -30.36 -6.73
C PRO A 459 8.83 -28.91 -6.28
N LEU A 460 7.55 -28.60 -6.06
CA LEU A 460 7.05 -27.27 -5.72
C LEU A 460 6.46 -27.23 -4.31
N GLU A 461 6.59 -26.08 -3.66
CA GLU A 461 5.82 -25.77 -2.47
C GLU A 461 4.38 -25.50 -2.87
N VAL A 462 3.41 -26.01 -2.10
CA VAL A 462 1.98 -25.81 -2.34
C VAL A 462 1.33 -25.20 -1.11
N ASN A 463 0.31 -24.38 -1.33
CA ASN A 463 -0.55 -23.93 -0.24
C ASN A 463 -1.45 -25.09 0.18
N VAL A 464 -1.62 -25.31 1.47
CA VAL A 464 -2.55 -26.32 2.02
C VAL A 464 -3.65 -25.57 2.74
N ARG A 465 -4.90 -25.88 2.39
CA ARG A 465 -6.10 -25.26 2.96
C ARG A 465 -6.78 -26.19 3.94
N SER A 466 -7.16 -25.69 5.11
CA SER A 466 -8.19 -26.28 5.96
C SER A 466 -9.49 -25.53 5.79
N ARG A 467 -10.57 -26.27 5.56
CA ARG A 467 -11.94 -25.76 5.58
C ARG A 467 -12.68 -26.42 6.74
N ASN A 468 -13.19 -25.62 7.66
CA ASN A 468 -13.70 -26.07 8.95
C ASN A 468 -15.19 -25.79 9.05
N MET A 469 -16.00 -26.82 9.23
CA MET A 469 -17.46 -26.74 9.27
C MET A 469 -18.00 -27.43 10.52
N GLY A 470 -19.18 -27.05 10.99
CA GLY A 470 -19.86 -27.79 12.06
C GLY A 470 -20.26 -29.18 11.58
N GLY A 471 -20.07 -30.18 12.44
CA GLY A 471 -20.20 -31.59 12.06
C GLY A 471 -21.29 -32.33 12.79
N THR A 472 -21.45 -32.15 14.11
CA THR A 472 -22.43 -32.94 14.90
C THR A 472 -23.43 -32.08 15.68
N HIS A 473 -23.15 -30.80 15.90
CA HIS A 473 -24.04 -29.92 16.67
C HIS A 473 -25.17 -29.35 15.81
N ARG A 474 -26.41 -29.39 16.32
CA ARG A 474 -27.63 -29.04 15.55
C ARG A 474 -27.58 -27.62 14.96
N GLN A 475 -26.98 -26.68 15.68
CA GLN A 475 -26.87 -25.27 15.26
C GLN A 475 -25.77 -25.01 14.22
N THR A 476 -24.77 -25.88 14.10
CA THR A 476 -23.55 -25.63 13.31
C THR A 476 -23.35 -26.59 12.16
N VAL A 477 -24.05 -27.74 12.12
CA VAL A 477 -23.96 -28.75 11.05
C VAL A 477 -24.06 -28.08 9.67
N GLY A 478 -23.03 -28.26 8.85
CA GLY A 478 -22.98 -27.71 7.49
C GLY A 478 -22.67 -26.22 7.39
N LYS A 479 -22.50 -25.51 8.51
CA LYS A 479 -22.08 -24.10 8.55
C LYS A 479 -20.57 -23.99 8.69
N LEU A 480 -19.99 -22.93 8.13
CA LEU A 480 -18.54 -22.69 8.14
C LEU A 480 -18.12 -22.00 9.44
N TYR A 481 -17.08 -22.50 10.09
CA TYR A 481 -16.37 -21.83 11.18
C TYR A 481 -15.28 -20.89 10.66
N GLY A 482 -14.51 -21.36 9.68
CA GLY A 482 -13.37 -20.63 9.15
C GLY A 482 -12.52 -21.43 8.18
N ILE A 483 -11.57 -20.74 7.56
CA ILE A 483 -10.62 -21.28 6.59
C ILE A 483 -9.21 -20.93 7.08
N ARG A 484 -8.28 -21.86 6.90
CA ARG A 484 -6.84 -21.61 7.11
C ARG A 484 -6.07 -22.02 5.87
N ASP A 485 -5.26 -21.15 5.31
CA ASP A 485 -4.26 -21.55 4.31
C ASP A 485 -2.88 -21.40 4.90
N VAL A 486 -1.98 -22.32 4.56
CA VAL A 486 -0.56 -22.23 4.89
C VAL A 486 0.30 -22.74 3.75
N LYS A 487 1.38 -22.03 3.43
CA LYS A 487 2.35 -22.49 2.44
C LYS A 487 3.25 -23.58 3.03
N SER A 488 3.47 -24.65 2.28
CA SER A 488 4.39 -25.71 2.71
C SER A 488 5.84 -25.24 2.71
N THR A 489 6.59 -25.54 3.77
CA THR A 489 8.01 -25.27 3.90
C THR A 489 8.83 -26.40 3.26
N ARG A 490 9.72 -26.08 2.32
CA ARG A 490 10.64 -27.07 1.71
C ARG A 490 11.65 -27.62 2.72
N ASP A 491 11.92 -28.92 2.62
CA ASP A 491 12.98 -29.58 3.36
C ASP A 491 14.36 -29.19 2.80
N ARG A 492 15.30 -28.83 3.67
CA ARG A 492 16.65 -28.40 3.27
C ARG A 492 17.48 -29.53 2.67
N ASP A 493 17.28 -30.75 3.16
CA ASP A 493 18.08 -31.92 2.78
C ASP A 493 17.38 -32.73 1.67
N GLN A 494 16.07 -32.55 1.49
CA GLN A 494 15.26 -33.27 0.50
C GLN A 494 14.52 -32.29 -0.45
N PRO A 495 15.07 -32.00 -1.65
CA PRO A 495 14.55 -30.95 -2.52
C PRO A 495 13.12 -31.20 -3.04
N ASN A 496 12.65 -32.46 -3.03
CA ASN A 496 11.31 -32.85 -3.48
C ASN A 496 10.33 -33.09 -2.32
N VAL A 497 10.66 -32.63 -1.11
CA VAL A 497 9.80 -32.76 0.06
C VAL A 497 9.55 -31.39 0.65
N SER A 498 8.30 -31.12 0.97
CA SER A 498 7.88 -29.99 1.77
C SER A 498 6.87 -30.42 2.83
N SER A 499 6.63 -29.59 3.84
CA SER A 499 5.67 -29.88 4.89
C SER A 499 4.96 -28.63 5.39
N ALA A 500 3.72 -28.80 5.81
CA ALA A 500 2.86 -27.75 6.31
C ALA A 500 2.29 -28.14 7.67
N CYS A 501 2.30 -27.20 8.61
CA CYS A 501 1.56 -27.31 9.87
C CYS A 501 0.30 -26.48 9.73
N LEU A 502 -0.82 -27.17 9.49
CA LEU A 502 -2.09 -26.56 9.13
C LEU A 502 -2.99 -26.44 10.36
N GLU A 503 -3.42 -25.22 10.67
CA GLU A 503 -4.40 -24.97 11.75
C GLU A 503 -5.80 -25.46 11.32
N PHE A 504 -6.53 -26.07 12.25
CA PHE A 504 -7.93 -26.41 12.07
C PHE A 504 -8.72 -26.17 13.36
N LYS A 505 -10.04 -26.01 13.24
CA LYS A 505 -10.91 -25.76 14.39
C LYS A 505 -11.05 -27.03 15.22
N CYS A 506 -10.61 -26.98 16.47
CA CYS A 506 -10.76 -28.10 17.42
C CYS A 506 -12.24 -28.44 17.66
N SER A 507 -12.51 -29.74 17.87
CA SER A 507 -13.79 -30.22 18.39
C SER A 507 -13.91 -29.93 19.88
N GLY A 508 -15.14 -29.79 20.38
CA GLY A 508 -15.39 -29.56 21.80
C GLY A 508 -16.78 -28.99 22.08
N MET A 509 -16.99 -28.55 23.32
CA MET A 509 -18.20 -27.83 23.72
C MET A 509 -18.22 -26.45 23.06
N LEU A 510 -19.40 -26.02 22.62
CA LEU A 510 -19.65 -24.65 22.17
C LEU A 510 -19.95 -23.74 23.37
N TYR A 511 -20.18 -22.45 23.12
CA TYR A 511 -20.40 -21.46 24.19
C TYR A 511 -21.60 -21.78 25.09
N ASP A 512 -22.64 -22.42 24.53
CA ASP A 512 -23.86 -22.81 25.24
C ASP A 512 -23.69 -24.03 26.16
N GLN A 513 -22.56 -24.74 26.03
CA GLN A 513 -22.24 -25.96 26.76
C GLN A 513 -23.33 -27.05 26.73
N ASP A 514 -24.23 -27.03 25.74
CA ASP A 514 -25.32 -28.00 25.64
C ASP A 514 -24.82 -29.34 25.09
N ARG A 515 -24.06 -29.27 23.98
CA ARG A 515 -23.56 -30.47 23.31
C ARG A 515 -22.21 -30.24 22.63
N VAL A 516 -21.44 -31.32 22.54
CA VAL A 516 -20.18 -31.35 21.79
C VAL A 516 -20.43 -31.19 20.28
N ASP A 517 -19.72 -30.26 19.65
CA ASP A 517 -19.56 -30.24 18.21
C ASP A 517 -18.23 -30.89 17.81
N ARG A 518 -18.32 -31.95 16.99
CA ARG A 518 -17.17 -32.51 16.31
C ARG A 518 -17.01 -31.79 14.98
N THR A 519 -16.01 -30.93 14.89
CA THR A 519 -15.75 -30.11 13.69
C THR A 519 -15.45 -31.01 12.50
N LEU A 520 -16.13 -30.79 11.37
CA LEU A 520 -15.79 -31.38 10.09
C LEU A 520 -14.67 -30.57 9.43
N VAL A 521 -13.48 -31.17 9.33
CA VAL A 521 -12.27 -30.56 8.79
C VAL A 521 -11.96 -31.18 7.44
N LYS A 522 -11.79 -30.34 6.43
CA LYS A 522 -11.33 -30.75 5.09
C LYS A 522 -9.96 -30.14 4.81
N VAL A 523 -8.96 -30.98 4.54
CA VAL A 523 -7.58 -30.64 4.21
C VAL A 523 -7.38 -30.75 2.70
N ILE A 524 -7.03 -29.65 2.05
CA ILE A 524 -7.00 -29.51 0.59
C ILE A 524 -5.67 -28.88 0.16
N PRO A 525 -4.68 -29.66 -0.33
CA PRO A 525 -3.52 -29.09 -1.00
C PRO A 525 -3.93 -28.39 -2.31
N GLN A 526 -3.55 -27.13 -2.46
CA GLN A 526 -3.80 -26.29 -3.63
C GLN A 526 -2.77 -26.64 -4.72
N GLY A 527 -3.02 -27.73 -5.44
CA GLY A 527 -2.18 -28.25 -6.51
C GLY A 527 -2.73 -29.54 -7.10
N SER A 528 -2.07 -30.08 -8.13
CA SER A 528 -2.39 -31.42 -8.65
C SER A 528 -1.78 -32.47 -7.73
N CYS A 529 -2.44 -32.68 -6.59
CA CYS A 529 -2.00 -33.54 -5.51
C CYS A 529 -2.97 -34.70 -5.29
N HIS A 530 -2.45 -35.85 -4.87
CA HIS A 530 -3.26 -36.99 -4.43
C HIS A 530 -2.72 -37.53 -3.11
N ARG A 531 -3.64 -37.92 -2.22
CA ARG A 531 -3.37 -38.47 -0.91
C ARG A 531 -2.66 -39.81 -1.08
N ALA A 532 -1.43 -39.88 -0.59
CA ALA A 532 -0.60 -41.07 -0.65
C ALA A 532 -0.78 -41.95 0.58
N SER A 533 -0.84 -41.34 1.78
CA SER A 533 -1.02 -42.08 3.02
C SER A 533 -1.65 -41.22 4.12
N VAL A 534 -2.26 -41.91 5.08
CA VAL A 534 -2.76 -41.38 6.35
C VAL A 534 -2.06 -42.15 7.46
N ASN A 535 -1.67 -41.47 8.53
CA ASN A 535 -1.08 -42.08 9.71
C ASN A 535 -2.00 -43.19 10.26
N SER A 536 -1.43 -44.37 10.53
CA SER A 536 -2.20 -45.56 10.93
C SER A 536 -2.92 -45.38 12.27
N MET A 537 -2.27 -44.77 13.27
CA MET A 537 -2.88 -44.52 14.58
C MET A 537 -4.00 -43.48 14.47
N LEU A 538 -3.82 -42.45 13.63
CA LEU A 538 -4.88 -41.47 13.34
C LEU A 538 -6.08 -42.14 12.66
N HIS A 539 -5.82 -43.00 11.68
CA HIS A 539 -6.88 -43.72 10.99
C HIS A 539 -7.66 -44.64 11.94
N GLU A 540 -6.96 -45.43 12.75
CA GLU A 540 -7.57 -46.33 13.75
C GLU A 540 -8.39 -45.54 14.78
N TYR A 541 -7.86 -44.42 15.29
CA TYR A 541 -8.59 -43.54 16.19
C TYR A 541 -9.91 -43.07 15.56
N LEU A 542 -9.88 -42.58 14.31
CA LEU A 542 -11.08 -42.07 13.64
C LEU A 542 -12.13 -43.16 13.38
N VAL A 543 -11.70 -44.38 13.03
CA VAL A 543 -12.60 -45.53 12.82
C VAL A 543 -13.28 -45.97 14.11
N ASN A 544 -12.57 -45.92 15.25
CA ASN A 544 -13.14 -46.28 16.55
C ASN A 544 -14.06 -45.19 17.13
N HIS A 545 -14.03 -43.96 16.58
CA HIS A 545 -14.83 -42.83 17.06
C HIS A 545 -15.85 -42.37 16.00
N LEU A 546 -16.93 -43.14 15.85
CA LEU A 546 -18.05 -42.85 14.94
C LEU A 546 -18.78 -41.52 15.28
N PRO A 547 -19.38 -40.82 14.31
CA PRO A 547 -19.49 -41.17 12.89
C PRO A 547 -18.21 -40.89 12.08
N LEU A 548 -18.06 -41.56 10.94
CA LEU A 548 -16.94 -41.36 10.03
C LEU A 548 -17.25 -40.28 8.99
N ALA A 549 -16.24 -39.46 8.66
CA ALA A 549 -16.30 -38.56 7.53
C ALA A 549 -16.04 -39.32 6.21
N VAL A 550 -16.82 -39.01 5.18
CA VAL A 550 -16.67 -39.60 3.85
C VAL A 550 -15.36 -39.12 3.21
N ASN A 551 -14.54 -40.06 2.72
CA ASN A 551 -13.19 -39.82 2.19
C ASN A 551 -13.00 -40.39 0.77
N ASN A 552 -13.96 -40.13 -0.12
CA ASN A 552 -13.97 -40.70 -1.47
C ASN A 552 -13.00 -40.00 -2.43
N ASP A 553 -12.68 -38.73 -2.17
CA ASP A 553 -11.77 -37.93 -3.00
C ASP A 553 -10.32 -38.12 -2.51
N THR A 554 -9.41 -38.39 -3.45
CA THR A 554 -7.98 -38.51 -3.17
C THR A 554 -7.25 -37.18 -3.25
N SER A 555 -7.84 -36.13 -3.84
CA SER A 555 -7.24 -34.79 -3.90
C SER A 555 -7.29 -34.03 -2.58
N GLU A 556 -8.04 -34.55 -1.61
CA GLU A 556 -8.29 -33.94 -0.30
C GLU A 556 -8.39 -35.01 0.79
N TYR A 557 -8.51 -34.57 2.04
CA TYR A 557 -8.79 -35.45 3.17
C TYR A 557 -9.81 -34.80 4.10
N THR A 558 -10.86 -35.54 4.47
CA THR A 558 -11.92 -35.05 5.35
C THR A 558 -11.95 -35.86 6.64
N MET A 559 -12.00 -35.21 7.79
CA MET A 559 -12.12 -35.89 9.09
C MET A 559 -13.06 -35.11 10.02
N LEU A 560 -13.65 -35.83 10.98
CA LEU A 560 -14.17 -35.16 12.18
C LEU A 560 -13.00 -34.99 13.14
N ALA A 561 -12.74 -33.75 13.56
CA ALA A 561 -11.64 -33.44 14.45
C ALA A 561 -11.73 -34.26 15.76
N PRO A 562 -10.60 -34.80 16.25
CA PRO A 562 -10.54 -35.53 17.52
C PRO A 562 -11.02 -34.68 18.71
N LEU A 563 -11.66 -35.33 19.67
CA LEU A 563 -12.01 -34.71 20.95
C LEU A 563 -10.84 -34.75 21.93
N ASP A 564 -10.10 -35.86 21.92
CA ASP A 564 -8.94 -36.04 22.77
C ASP A 564 -7.76 -35.17 22.30
N PRO A 565 -6.92 -34.66 23.22
CA PRO A 565 -5.72 -33.92 22.87
C PRO A 565 -4.67 -34.89 22.32
N LEU A 566 -4.78 -35.21 21.03
CA LEU A 566 -3.80 -36.06 20.35
C LEU A 566 -2.44 -35.36 20.26
N GLY A 567 -1.40 -36.18 20.08
CA GLY A 567 0.00 -35.75 19.98
C GLY A 567 0.72 -36.28 18.74
N HIS A 568 2.05 -36.17 18.77
CA HIS A 568 2.94 -36.44 17.63
C HIS A 568 2.75 -37.81 16.97
N ASN A 569 2.37 -38.85 17.73
CA ASN A 569 2.09 -40.20 17.19
C ASN A 569 0.96 -40.22 16.15
N TYR A 570 0.01 -39.29 16.26
CA TYR A 570 -1.12 -39.13 15.34
C TYR A 570 -0.87 -38.04 14.29
N GLY A 571 0.20 -37.25 14.45
CA GLY A 571 0.49 -36.06 13.65
C GLY A 571 -0.48 -34.89 13.84
N ILE A 572 -1.23 -34.91 14.94
CA ILE A 572 -2.10 -33.82 15.40
C ILE A 572 -1.51 -33.25 16.69
N TYR A 573 -1.45 -31.93 16.78
CA TYR A 573 -0.82 -31.20 17.88
C TYR A 573 -1.85 -30.28 18.51
N THR A 574 -2.18 -30.56 19.76
CA THR A 574 -3.19 -29.82 20.51
C THR A 574 -2.55 -29.11 21.70
N VAL A 575 -2.90 -27.84 21.91
CA VAL A 575 -2.52 -27.08 23.11
C VAL A 575 -3.72 -26.26 23.55
N THR A 576 -3.95 -26.21 24.87
CA THR A 576 -4.93 -25.31 25.47
C THR A 576 -4.21 -24.34 26.38
N ASP A 577 -4.52 -23.05 26.25
CA ASP A 577 -3.96 -21.98 27.09
C ASP A 577 -5.03 -20.92 27.42
N GLN A 578 -4.71 -20.02 28.34
CA GLN A 578 -5.52 -18.83 28.67
C GLN A 578 -5.30 -17.70 27.65
N ASP A 579 -4.18 -17.72 26.92
CA ASP A 579 -3.89 -16.78 25.81
C ASP A 579 -3.94 -17.50 24.45
N PRO A 580 -4.78 -17.04 23.49
CA PRO A 580 -4.90 -17.68 22.18
C PRO A 580 -3.58 -17.69 21.40
N ARG A 581 -2.72 -16.67 21.56
CA ARG A 581 -1.43 -16.63 20.85
C ARG A 581 -0.44 -17.62 21.41
N THR A 582 -0.34 -17.71 22.73
CA THR A 582 0.50 -18.71 23.40
C THR A 582 0.06 -20.13 23.03
N ALA A 583 -1.24 -20.41 23.03
CA ALA A 583 -1.77 -21.71 22.60
C ALA A 583 -1.36 -22.06 21.16
N LYS A 584 -1.52 -21.11 20.22
CA LYS A 584 -1.12 -21.30 18.82
C LYS A 584 0.39 -21.48 18.66
N GLU A 585 1.20 -20.65 19.29
CA GLU A 585 2.66 -20.68 19.14
C GLU A 585 3.25 -21.99 19.65
N ILE A 586 2.78 -22.49 20.80
CA ILE A 586 3.22 -23.77 21.35
C ILE A 586 2.76 -24.93 20.46
N ALA A 587 1.50 -24.93 20.00
CA ALA A 587 0.98 -26.00 19.14
C ALA A 587 1.71 -26.04 17.79
N LEU A 588 1.95 -24.87 17.20
CA LEU A 588 2.70 -24.71 15.97
C LEU A 588 4.16 -25.18 16.12
N GLY A 589 4.82 -24.76 17.21
CA GLY A 589 6.20 -25.16 17.50
C GLY A 589 6.37 -26.67 17.71
N ARG A 590 5.42 -27.31 18.42
CA ARG A 590 5.33 -28.77 18.55
C ARG A 590 5.13 -29.45 17.20
N CYS A 591 4.24 -28.88 16.37
CA CYS A 591 4.02 -29.38 15.02
C CYS A 591 5.29 -29.28 14.17
N PHE A 592 6.03 -28.17 14.22
CA PHE A 592 7.30 -27.99 13.50
C PHE A 592 8.34 -29.01 13.94
N ASP A 593 8.48 -29.23 15.25
CA ASP A 593 9.41 -30.20 15.82
C ASP A 593 9.01 -31.66 15.49
N GLY A 594 7.72 -31.94 15.35
CA GLY A 594 7.24 -33.31 15.19
C GLY A 594 7.18 -34.09 16.51
N SER A 595 7.19 -33.39 17.65
CA SER A 595 7.15 -33.97 19.00
C SER A 595 6.12 -33.23 19.86
N SER A 596 5.53 -33.93 20.82
CA SER A 596 4.64 -33.31 21.82
C SER A 596 5.38 -32.63 22.96
N ASP A 597 6.64 -33.01 23.18
CA ASP A 597 7.46 -32.55 24.31
C ASP A 597 8.44 -31.44 23.92
N GLY A 598 8.71 -31.28 22.62
CA GLY A 598 9.63 -30.29 22.06
C GLY A 598 8.93 -29.17 21.29
N SER A 599 9.65 -28.08 21.02
CA SER A 599 9.20 -27.00 20.15
C SER A 599 10.35 -26.56 19.25
N SER A 600 10.06 -26.33 17.96
CA SER A 600 11.05 -25.94 16.96
C SER A 600 10.52 -24.79 16.11
N ARG A 601 11.41 -23.88 15.71
CA ARG A 601 11.13 -22.85 14.69
C ARG A 601 11.51 -23.31 13.28
N VAL A 602 12.13 -24.48 13.16
CA VAL A 602 12.51 -25.09 11.88
C VAL A 602 11.65 -26.33 11.64
N MET A 603 11.00 -26.41 10.48
CA MET A 603 10.13 -27.52 10.10
C MET A 603 10.94 -28.82 9.92
N LYS A 604 10.62 -29.85 10.72
CA LYS A 604 11.11 -31.22 10.50
C LYS A 604 10.11 -32.00 9.66
N SER A 605 10.35 -32.12 8.36
CA SER A 605 9.36 -32.57 7.37
C SER A 605 8.94 -34.05 7.48
N ASN A 606 9.76 -34.88 8.13
CA ASN A 606 9.58 -36.34 8.16
C ASN A 606 9.13 -36.92 9.51
N VAL A 607 8.92 -36.08 10.53
CA VAL A 607 8.60 -36.52 11.89
C VAL A 607 7.22 -36.04 12.32
N GLY A 608 6.44 -36.96 12.89
CA GLY A 608 5.10 -36.67 13.44
C GLY A 608 4.11 -36.19 12.37
N VAL A 609 4.09 -36.87 11.22
CA VAL A 609 3.25 -36.55 10.06
C VAL A 609 1.89 -37.26 10.18
N ALA A 610 0.80 -36.55 9.93
CA ALA A 610 -0.55 -37.12 9.89
C ALA A 610 -0.95 -37.56 8.48
N LEU A 611 -0.66 -36.73 7.48
CA LEU A 611 -1.10 -36.91 6.09
C LEU A 611 0.08 -36.75 5.14
N THR A 612 0.14 -37.59 4.11
CA THR A 612 1.09 -37.42 3.01
C THR A 612 0.35 -37.27 1.69
N PHE A 613 0.70 -36.23 0.93
CA PHE A 613 0.22 -35.99 -0.43
C PHE A 613 1.38 -36.03 -1.43
N ASN A 614 1.15 -36.65 -2.58
CA ASN A 614 2.05 -36.62 -3.72
C ASN A 614 1.53 -35.59 -4.73
N CYS A 615 2.33 -34.58 -5.02
CA CYS A 615 1.98 -33.48 -5.91
C CYS A 615 2.87 -33.51 -7.16
N VAL A 616 2.24 -33.46 -8.33
CA VAL A 616 2.95 -33.41 -9.62
C VAL A 616 2.98 -31.99 -10.16
N GLU A 617 4.08 -31.63 -10.81
CA GLU A 617 4.16 -30.42 -11.60
C GLU A 617 3.28 -30.59 -12.85
N ARG A 618 2.22 -29.79 -12.94
CA ARG A 618 1.42 -29.73 -14.14
C ARG A 618 2.15 -28.83 -15.12
N GLN A 619 2.81 -29.39 -16.14
CA GLN A 619 3.26 -28.58 -17.27
C GLN A 619 2.06 -27.82 -17.83
N VAL A 620 2.16 -26.49 -17.84
CA VAL A 620 1.20 -25.59 -18.47
C VAL A 620 1.30 -25.78 -19.98
N GLY A 621 0.74 -26.90 -20.47
CA GLY A 621 0.83 -27.36 -21.85
C GLY A 621 -0.20 -28.43 -22.23
N ARG A 622 -1.06 -28.88 -21.30
CA ARG A 622 -2.18 -29.77 -21.62
C ARG A 622 -3.51 -29.03 -21.51
N GLN A 623 -4.07 -28.80 -22.69
CA GLN A 623 -5.38 -28.25 -22.99
C GLN A 623 -6.46 -28.68 -21.97
N SER A 624 -7.20 -27.69 -21.48
CA SER A 624 -8.42 -27.89 -20.71
C SER A 624 -9.45 -28.68 -21.54
N ALA A 625 -10.16 -29.61 -20.89
CA ALA A 625 -11.23 -30.42 -21.48
C ALA A 625 -12.36 -29.59 -22.14
N PHE A 626 -12.39 -28.27 -21.93
CA PHE A 626 -13.27 -27.34 -22.64
C PHE A 626 -12.96 -27.17 -24.14
N GLN A 627 -11.77 -27.57 -24.62
CA GLN A 627 -11.45 -27.56 -26.06
C GLN A 627 -11.86 -28.84 -26.81
N TYR A 628 -12.28 -29.91 -26.12
CA TYR A 628 -12.80 -31.12 -26.77
C TYR A 628 -14.26 -30.94 -27.28
N LEU A 629 -15.00 -30.00 -26.68
CA LEU A 629 -16.35 -29.64 -27.10
C LEU A 629 -16.39 -28.63 -28.27
N GLN A 630 -15.24 -28.05 -28.65
CA GLN A 630 -15.12 -27.18 -29.83
C GLN A 630 -14.54 -27.90 -31.06
N SER A 631 -14.00 -29.11 -30.91
CA SER A 631 -13.44 -29.89 -32.03
C SER A 631 -14.39 -30.97 -32.59
N THR A 632 -15.62 -31.06 -32.08
CA THR A 632 -16.68 -31.94 -32.61
C THR A 632 -17.80 -31.15 -33.30
N SER A 633 -17.43 -30.29 -34.25
CA SER A 633 -18.39 -29.71 -35.20
C SER A 633 -17.78 -29.60 -36.61
N ALA A 634 -17.41 -30.74 -37.18
CA ALA A 634 -17.15 -30.88 -38.61
C ALA A 634 -17.37 -32.33 -39.07
N ARG A 635 -18.61 -32.83 -38.92
CA ARG A 635 -19.12 -33.95 -39.72
C ARG A 635 -20.54 -33.58 -40.17
N PRO A 636 -20.81 -33.41 -41.47
CA PRO A 636 -22.17 -33.27 -41.96
C PRO A 636 -22.84 -34.65 -42.05
N SER A 637 -24.00 -34.79 -41.41
CA SER A 637 -24.89 -35.94 -41.58
C SER A 637 -25.71 -35.84 -42.87
N PRO A 638 -26.17 -36.97 -43.44
CA PRO A 638 -26.77 -37.04 -44.77
C PRO A 638 -28.29 -36.84 -44.74
N ALA A 639 -28.87 -36.18 -45.74
CA ALA A 639 -30.30 -36.29 -46.05
C ALA A 639 -30.57 -36.09 -47.56
N SER A 640 -30.82 -37.21 -48.22
CA SER A 640 -31.80 -37.50 -49.28
C SER A 640 -32.30 -36.39 -50.24
N THR A 641 -31.95 -36.59 -51.53
CA THR A 641 -32.78 -36.51 -52.76
C THR A 641 -33.76 -35.35 -52.97
N VAL A 642 -33.59 -34.60 -54.07
CA VAL A 642 -34.51 -34.60 -55.25
C VAL A 642 -33.78 -34.00 -56.48
N ARG A 643 -34.01 -34.64 -57.63
CA ARG A 643 -33.55 -34.35 -59.00
C ARG A 643 -34.02 -32.98 -59.54
N GLY A 644 -33.26 -32.38 -60.46
CA GLY A 644 -33.85 -31.49 -61.46
C GLY A 644 -32.96 -30.49 -62.20
N ARG A 645 -32.30 -30.98 -63.27
CA ARG A 645 -31.96 -30.28 -64.54
C ARG A 645 -31.53 -28.80 -64.57
N ALA A 646 -30.23 -28.64 -64.89
CA ALA A 646 -29.67 -27.96 -66.09
C ALA A 646 -29.71 -26.40 -66.16
N PRO A 647 -28.95 -25.75 -67.08
CA PRO A 647 -27.75 -25.01 -66.69
C PRO A 647 -27.75 -23.56 -67.22
N SER A 648 -26.64 -22.85 -66.96
CA SER A 648 -26.00 -21.85 -67.85
C SER A 648 -25.77 -20.44 -67.25
N ARG A 649 -24.47 -20.09 -67.24
CA ARG A 649 -23.89 -18.86 -67.81
C ARG A 649 -24.61 -17.53 -67.54
N ARG A 650 -23.95 -16.67 -66.76
CA ARG A 650 -23.23 -15.46 -67.19
C ARG A 650 -23.08 -14.53 -65.99
N GLN A 651 -21.88 -13.99 -65.79
CA GLN A 651 -21.75 -12.54 -65.68
C GLN A 651 -20.31 -12.12 -66.04
N ARG A 652 -20.22 -11.45 -67.17
CA ARG A 652 -19.14 -10.52 -67.50
C ARG A 652 -19.82 -9.16 -67.64
N ALA A 653 -19.18 -8.17 -67.03
CA ALA A 653 -19.22 -6.75 -67.38
C ALA A 653 -20.42 -5.88 -66.93
N SER A 654 -20.02 -4.80 -66.25
CA SER A 654 -20.17 -3.39 -66.66
C SER A 654 -21.24 -2.52 -66.00
N SER A 655 -20.78 -1.29 -65.77
CA SER A 655 -21.52 -0.02 -65.73
C SER A 655 -22.44 0.19 -64.52
N GLY A 656 -22.55 1.37 -63.95
CA GLY A 656 -22.16 2.69 -64.40
C GLY A 656 -23.15 3.66 -63.77
N SER A 657 -22.63 4.61 -63.01
CA SER A 657 -23.39 5.74 -62.45
C SER A 657 -23.74 6.75 -63.56
N GLN A 658 -24.96 7.28 -63.55
CA GLN A 658 -25.30 8.49 -64.30
C GLN A 658 -26.40 9.31 -63.63
N ARG A 659 -26.07 10.58 -63.34
CA ARG A 659 -26.83 11.86 -63.47
C ARG A 659 -26.08 12.89 -62.60
N GLN A 660 -25.77 14.12 -63.00
CA GLN A 660 -26.50 15.09 -63.81
C GLN A 660 -25.56 16.22 -64.30
N ARG A 661 -26.00 16.98 -65.31
CA ARG A 661 -25.33 18.07 -66.06
C ARG A 661 -25.19 19.39 -65.27
N ARG A 662 -24.15 20.23 -65.54
CA ARG A 662 -24.14 21.44 -66.44
C ARG A 662 -23.00 22.45 -66.10
N GLY A 663 -22.32 22.98 -67.14
CA GLY A 663 -21.57 24.27 -67.21
C GLY A 663 -20.12 24.29 -66.66
N VAL A 664 -19.02 24.26 -67.44
CA VAL A 664 -18.39 25.27 -68.36
C VAL A 664 -18.01 26.56 -67.60
N ALA A 665 -16.80 27.14 -67.59
CA ALA A 665 -15.44 27.01 -68.20
C ALA A 665 -14.45 27.62 -67.15
N SER A 666 -13.10 27.55 -67.19
CA SER A 666 -12.14 27.72 -68.28
C SER A 666 -10.69 27.46 -67.78
N LEU A 667 -9.87 26.85 -68.66
CA LEU A 667 -8.46 27.13 -69.00
C LEU A 667 -7.38 27.10 -67.89
N ARG A 668 -6.50 26.07 -67.90
CA ARG A 668 -5.11 26.00 -68.47
C ARG A 668 -4.06 26.76 -67.64
N PHE A 669 -2.83 26.31 -67.38
CA PHE A 669 -1.98 25.13 -67.61
C PHE A 669 -0.71 25.35 -66.71
N PRO A 670 0.25 24.41 -66.61
CA PRO A 670 1.24 24.32 -65.53
C PRO A 670 2.66 24.69 -65.98
N GLY A 671 3.58 24.71 -65.02
CA GLY A 671 5.02 24.79 -65.25
C GLY A 671 5.71 25.49 -64.08
N VAL A 672 6.93 25.18 -63.63
CA VAL A 672 8.04 24.32 -64.09
C VAL A 672 9.06 24.30 -62.93
N ALA A 673 9.94 23.28 -62.91
CA ALA A 673 11.31 23.23 -62.32
C ALA A 673 11.46 23.33 -60.78
N GLN A 674 12.00 22.33 -60.09
CA GLN A 674 13.37 21.75 -60.07
C GLN A 674 14.25 22.31 -58.94
N GLN A 675 14.71 21.34 -58.15
CA GLN A 675 15.99 21.17 -57.47
C GLN A 675 16.19 21.54 -55.98
N PRO A 676 16.96 20.69 -55.25
CA PRO A 676 17.29 20.81 -53.83
C PRO A 676 18.76 21.24 -53.57
N LEU A 677 19.08 21.63 -52.33
CA LEU A 677 20.26 21.23 -51.51
C LEU A 677 20.75 22.32 -50.52
N SER A 678 21.15 21.83 -49.35
CA SER A 678 22.13 22.36 -48.37
C SER A 678 21.91 23.73 -47.71
N ASN A 679 21.64 23.72 -46.40
CA ASN A 679 22.68 23.69 -45.34
C ASN A 679 22.09 23.18 -44.03
#